data_AF-A0A8J5XIN5-F1
#
_entry.id   AF-A0A8J5XIN5-F1
#
_cell.length_a   1.000
_cell.length_b   1.000
_cell.length_c   1.000
_cell.angle_alpha   90.00
_cell.angle_beta   90.00
_cell.angle_gamma   90.00
#
_symmetry.space_group_name_H-M   'P 1'
#
loop_
_entity.id
_entity.type
_entity.pdbx_description
1 polymer ?
#
loop_
_entity_poly.entity_id
_entity_poly.type
_entity_poly.pdbx_seq_one_letter_code
_entity_poly.pdbx_strand_id
1 'polypeptide(L)'
;MDDGESAFLRQQRGARATRAAAVGDVLGVFQPPRVIPAVASTLRAGSAMWFTEREGGGLVGFDIRGTLLHRLNHSCEPNCSVQHASGGRVAVVALNPITPGAELLIDYLAGSDSAFSHLWFKCRCALCERRARQVRGAAVVMMSTPPCVLLCALCPRLAAALVVLALTAAWLAWRPGSPARTRPPEAAGLVVRDGAGGAVQLGSGEHAGRLVFPCNHAHTTVDGYVRRTAHVLLADTHGERLRLRVGGCAAAHSNEAAVAEASAPGMLLLNARDMSGRCERWAAESPDGGASWRDAERVRELIEPQMHGCHVALVRCAGASARLAFANPASVRREGLTIRWSDDDGRTWPRVLVMHAGPFAYCSLAALPPGGVGCPAGEGPLAVLFECGNNGGSPYARIDFAIAHSESRRAAAGPRTTAPCPVTAATARAHRPCASSKAATTTAAMAEYEDKALEASVFAKLSKLPPLVQPAECDELKALLAKAADGKAFIVQGGDCAERFMDCEAERLEAQLKVLVQMGAIVGQATGTPPVVIARIAGQYGKPRSKPTETVDGFGEIMSFKGDNINGYEPAERKWDPKRLLDGYFHSAATLNYLRSLRMSADLSSFKDIDVGFTASSAAHAQNVQIAAGVKKSGKTAEQAVFFTAHEAMQLDLEEALTRPVGEAHYNLSAHLVWIGDRTRQLLGGHVEYFRGLANPIGVKVGPSMKDDELADLVTVLNPHKEAGKLVIITRYGSGKIDEFLPKHIAAVKATGIPVVWQCDGVHGNTITANGGLKTRAFDDVMAECTKALAIHRAAGSVLAGIHLEVTGQQTVTECTGGCALVSEDDLKTNYETWCDPRLNAKQALEAALTMARELGPASAGIEN
;
A
#
# COMPACT_ATOMS: atom_id res chain seq x y z
N MET A 1 4.59 -2.82 26.29
CA MET A 1 5.41 -4.05 26.44
C MET A 1 4.67 -5.27 25.92
N ASP A 2 4.84 -5.72 24.68
CA ASP A 2 5.11 -5.12 23.35
C ASP A 2 5.21 -6.31 22.35
N ASP A 3 5.27 -6.03 21.05
CA ASP A 3 5.53 -6.99 19.95
C ASP A 3 4.51 -8.16 19.83
N GLY A 4 3.50 -8.13 18.97
CA GLY A 4 3.45 -7.49 17.64
C GLY A 4 3.69 -8.55 16.55
N GLU A 5 2.68 -9.36 16.25
CA GLU A 5 2.82 -10.52 15.35
C GLU A 5 2.77 -10.15 13.87
N SER A 6 3.91 -9.73 13.31
CA SER A 6 4.12 -9.77 11.86
C SER A 6 4.52 -11.19 11.41
N ALA A 7 3.66 -11.85 10.64
CA ALA A 7 3.89 -13.23 10.19
C ALA A 7 4.98 -13.30 9.10
N PHE A 8 6.21 -13.61 9.50
CA PHE A 8 7.37 -13.72 8.60
C PHE A 8 7.31 -14.96 7.68
N LEU A 9 6.62 -14.85 6.54
CA LEU A 9 6.75 -15.81 5.44
C LEU A 9 8.09 -15.62 4.74
N ARG A 10 9.05 -16.52 5.01
CA ARG A 10 10.30 -16.64 4.25
C ARG A 10 10.20 -17.82 3.27
N GLN A 11 10.31 -17.52 1.98
CA GLN A 11 10.64 -18.51 0.96
C GLN A 11 11.92 -18.05 0.25
N GLN A 12 12.86 -18.96 0.08
CA GLN A 12 13.97 -18.85 -0.86
C GLN A 12 13.63 -19.70 -2.09
N ARG A 13 14.00 -19.25 -3.29
CA ARG A 13 13.71 -19.96 -4.54
C ARG A 13 14.88 -20.81 -5.02
N GLY A 14 14.56 -21.89 -5.73
CA GLY A 14 15.50 -22.93 -6.15
C GLY A 14 15.37 -23.27 -7.63
N ALA A 15 15.92 -24.42 -8.03
CA ALA A 15 15.74 -24.93 -9.39
C ALA A 15 14.25 -25.31 -9.64
N ARG A 16 13.85 -25.52 -10.90
CA ARG A 16 12.50 -26.02 -11.24
C ARG A 16 12.55 -27.33 -12.01
N ALA A 17 11.64 -28.25 -11.68
CA ALA A 17 11.52 -29.52 -12.36
C ALA A 17 10.97 -29.32 -13.78
N THR A 18 11.63 -29.90 -14.79
CA THR A 18 11.21 -29.82 -16.20
C THR A 18 10.45 -31.07 -16.67
N ARG A 19 10.38 -32.10 -15.82
CA ARG A 19 9.69 -33.38 -16.02
C ARG A 19 8.91 -33.71 -14.73
N ALA A 20 7.89 -34.57 -14.82
CA ALA A 20 7.22 -35.08 -13.62
C ALA A 20 8.09 -36.14 -12.92
N ALA A 21 7.94 -36.30 -11.61
CA ALA A 21 8.61 -37.33 -10.81
C ALA A 21 7.71 -37.85 -9.67
N ALA A 22 7.72 -39.15 -9.43
CA ALA A 22 7.02 -39.82 -8.34
C ALA A 22 7.86 -39.88 -7.06
N VAL A 23 7.24 -40.26 -5.93
CA VAL A 23 7.96 -40.48 -4.66
C VAL A 23 8.99 -41.60 -4.84
N GLY A 24 10.26 -41.30 -4.54
CA GLY A 24 11.39 -42.21 -4.71
C GLY A 24 12.18 -42.04 -6.02
N ASP A 25 11.70 -41.23 -6.98
CA ASP A 25 12.42 -41.00 -8.23
C ASP A 25 13.73 -40.21 -8.01
N VAL A 26 14.79 -40.62 -8.72
CA VAL A 26 16.11 -39.99 -8.66
C VAL A 26 16.19 -38.83 -9.65
N LEU A 27 16.20 -37.60 -9.12
CA LEU A 27 16.21 -36.34 -9.88
C LEU A 27 17.60 -35.99 -10.43
N GLY A 28 18.66 -36.61 -9.91
CA GLY A 28 20.05 -36.44 -10.38
C GLY A 28 21.06 -37.19 -9.52
N VAL A 29 22.22 -37.52 -10.08
CA VAL A 29 23.32 -38.21 -9.38
C VAL A 29 24.67 -37.53 -9.66
N PHE A 30 25.42 -37.29 -8.60
CA PHE A 30 26.72 -36.59 -8.59
C PHE A 30 27.84 -37.52 -8.13
N GLN A 31 29.05 -37.29 -8.61
CA GLN A 31 30.26 -38.05 -8.24
C GLN A 31 31.47 -37.11 -8.06
N PRO A 32 32.09 -37.04 -6.87
CA PRO A 32 33.28 -36.23 -6.65
C PRO A 32 34.56 -36.90 -7.24
N PRO A 33 35.54 -36.12 -7.72
CA PRO A 33 36.84 -36.63 -8.21
C PRO A 33 37.75 -37.11 -7.07
N ARG A 34 38.83 -37.85 -7.36
CA ARG A 34 39.71 -38.52 -6.38
C ARG A 34 40.82 -37.62 -5.76
N VAL A 35 41.27 -37.96 -4.56
CA VAL A 35 42.32 -37.25 -3.77
C VAL A 35 43.73 -37.45 -4.34
N ILE A 36 44.62 -36.45 -4.20
CA ILE A 36 46.08 -36.58 -4.37
C ILE A 36 46.75 -36.64 -2.98
N PRO A 37 47.66 -37.61 -2.67
CA PRO A 37 48.06 -37.91 -1.29
C PRO A 37 48.87 -36.85 -0.53
N ALA A 38 49.48 -35.87 -1.21
CA ALA A 38 50.54 -35.03 -0.63
C ALA A 38 50.12 -34.14 0.56
N VAL A 39 48.82 -33.90 0.77
CA VAL A 39 48.29 -33.04 1.86
C VAL A 39 47.83 -33.87 3.08
N ALA A 40 48.03 -35.19 3.07
CA ALA A 40 47.49 -36.09 4.10
C ALA A 40 48.23 -36.04 5.46
N SER A 41 49.47 -35.53 5.52
CA SER A 41 50.32 -35.59 6.72
C SER A 41 50.12 -34.45 7.73
N THR A 42 49.54 -33.32 7.31
CA THR A 42 49.32 -32.12 8.15
C THR A 42 47.87 -31.98 8.65
N LEU A 43 46.96 -32.83 8.19
CA LEU A 43 45.55 -32.83 8.60
C LEU A 43 45.32 -33.81 9.75
N ARG A 44 44.50 -33.43 10.74
CA ARG A 44 44.05 -34.38 11.78
C ARG A 44 43.22 -35.49 11.14
N ALA A 45 43.36 -36.72 11.65
CA ALA A 45 42.52 -37.83 11.24
C ALA A 45 41.02 -37.45 11.31
N GLY A 46 40.32 -37.58 10.18
CA GLY A 46 38.93 -37.11 10.02
C GLY A 46 38.77 -35.78 9.27
N SER A 47 39.86 -35.09 8.90
CA SER A 47 39.83 -33.93 7.99
C SER A 47 40.50 -34.28 6.66
N ALA A 48 39.80 -34.04 5.55
CA ALA A 48 40.38 -34.04 4.20
C ALA A 48 39.85 -32.81 3.46
N MET A 49 40.71 -32.15 2.67
CA MET A 49 40.28 -31.15 1.69
C MET A 49 40.59 -31.67 0.30
N TRP A 50 39.70 -31.40 -0.64
CA TRP A 50 39.84 -31.80 -2.04
C TRP A 50 40.30 -30.58 -2.83
N PHE A 51 41.39 -30.75 -3.57
CA PHE A 51 42.00 -29.71 -4.38
C PHE A 51 41.88 -30.10 -5.85
N THR A 52 41.64 -29.12 -6.70
CA THR A 52 41.80 -29.26 -8.15
C THR A 52 42.81 -28.23 -8.62
N GLU A 53 43.74 -28.67 -9.46
CA GLU A 53 44.64 -27.80 -10.21
C GLU A 53 43.98 -27.45 -11.55
N ARG A 54 44.28 -26.26 -12.06
CA ARG A 54 43.92 -25.81 -13.41
C ARG A 54 45.22 -25.69 -14.20
N GLU A 55 45.24 -26.11 -15.47
CA GLU A 55 46.30 -25.69 -16.38
C GLU A 55 46.35 -24.14 -16.38
N GLY A 56 47.43 -23.57 -15.86
CA GLY A 56 47.53 -22.14 -15.53
C GLY A 56 47.51 -21.77 -14.03
N GLY A 57 47.53 -22.73 -13.10
CA GLY A 57 47.97 -22.49 -11.71
C GLY A 57 46.96 -21.85 -10.75
N GLY A 58 45.66 -22.16 -10.86
CA GLY A 58 44.61 -21.69 -9.93
C GLY A 58 44.02 -22.82 -9.08
N LEU A 59 43.72 -22.55 -7.79
CA LEU A 59 43.19 -23.49 -6.80
C LEU A 59 41.76 -23.15 -6.35
N VAL A 60 40.95 -24.19 -6.11
CA VAL A 60 39.62 -24.14 -5.46
C VAL A 60 39.47 -25.37 -4.56
N GLY A 61 38.77 -25.26 -3.42
CA GLY A 61 38.57 -26.38 -2.47
C GLY A 61 37.35 -26.23 -1.54
N PHE A 62 36.95 -27.34 -0.91
CA PHE A 62 35.74 -27.49 -0.08
C PHE A 62 35.99 -28.38 1.16
N ASP A 63 35.22 -28.19 2.25
CA ASP A 63 35.31 -28.91 3.55
C ASP A 63 34.20 -29.97 3.73
N ILE A 64 34.41 -30.97 4.60
CA ILE A 64 33.61 -32.22 4.72
C ILE A 64 32.94 -32.41 6.09
N ARG A 65 32.62 -31.34 6.83
CA ARG A 65 31.76 -31.46 8.04
C ARG A 65 30.27 -31.62 7.67
N GLY A 66 29.97 -32.78 7.06
CA GLY A 66 28.69 -33.15 6.47
C GLY A 66 27.54 -33.44 7.45
N THR A 67 27.24 -32.52 8.37
CA THR A 67 26.15 -32.66 9.36
C THR A 67 24.99 -31.68 9.13
N LEU A 68 25.04 -30.84 8.09
CA LEU A 68 23.99 -29.86 7.74
C LEU A 68 23.19 -30.21 6.47
N LEU A 69 23.83 -30.76 5.43
CA LEU A 69 23.19 -31.08 4.14
C LEU A 69 22.01 -32.08 4.21
N HIS A 70 21.84 -32.79 5.31
CA HIS A 70 20.69 -33.69 5.54
C HIS A 70 19.48 -33.00 6.18
N ARG A 71 19.60 -31.77 6.70
CA ARG A 71 18.51 -30.96 7.27
C ARG A 71 18.70 -29.45 7.04
N LEU A 72 18.97 -29.05 5.80
CA LEU A 72 19.00 -27.65 5.36
C LEU A 72 17.72 -27.28 4.59
N ASN A 73 16.59 -27.33 5.29
CA ASN A 73 15.36 -26.63 4.90
C ASN A 73 14.46 -26.47 6.14
N HIS A 74 13.90 -25.28 6.35
CA HIS A 74 12.92 -25.02 7.43
C HIS A 74 11.46 -25.02 6.95
N SER A 75 11.19 -25.50 5.74
CA SER A 75 9.84 -25.94 5.31
C SER A 75 9.28 -26.98 6.29
N CYS A 76 7.99 -26.90 6.57
CA CYS A 76 7.27 -27.94 7.31
C CYS A 76 7.13 -29.25 6.50
N GLU A 77 7.30 -29.18 5.18
CA GLU A 77 7.12 -30.29 4.25
C GLU A 77 8.07 -30.13 3.03
N PRO A 78 9.16 -30.91 2.93
CA PRO A 78 10.06 -30.89 1.77
C PRO A 78 9.59 -31.85 0.66
N ASN A 79 9.83 -31.50 -0.61
CA ASN A 79 9.45 -32.31 -1.77
C ASN A 79 10.60 -33.16 -2.35
N CYS A 80 11.86 -32.90 -2.00
CA CYS A 80 13.01 -33.74 -2.35
C CYS A 80 14.07 -33.74 -1.24
N SER A 81 14.98 -34.73 -1.25
CA SER A 81 16.11 -34.84 -0.32
C SER A 81 17.37 -35.38 -0.98
N VAL A 82 18.50 -35.24 -0.29
CA VAL A 82 19.81 -35.73 -0.72
C VAL A 82 20.11 -37.06 -0.04
N GLN A 83 20.44 -38.09 -0.82
CA GLN A 83 20.74 -39.45 -0.33
C GLN A 83 22.12 -39.92 -0.81
N HIS A 84 22.81 -40.71 0.01
CA HIS A 84 24.10 -41.29 -0.37
C HIS A 84 23.89 -42.55 -1.21
N ALA A 85 24.44 -42.57 -2.43
CA ALA A 85 24.38 -43.69 -3.34
C ALA A 85 25.68 -44.52 -3.28
N SER A 86 25.59 -45.80 -3.62
CA SER A 86 26.74 -46.72 -3.59
C SER A 86 27.90 -46.24 -4.48
N GLY A 87 29.13 -46.42 -4.00
CA GLY A 87 30.35 -45.98 -4.69
C GLY A 87 30.75 -44.52 -4.47
N GLY A 88 30.37 -43.91 -3.35
CA GLY A 88 30.76 -42.52 -3.02
C GLY A 88 30.03 -41.45 -3.84
N ARG A 89 28.87 -41.81 -4.41
CA ARG A 89 28.01 -40.92 -5.19
C ARG A 89 26.92 -40.31 -4.30
N VAL A 90 26.35 -39.20 -4.74
CA VAL A 90 25.26 -38.52 -4.04
C VAL A 90 24.08 -38.36 -5.01
N ALA A 91 22.89 -38.75 -4.60
CA ALA A 91 21.67 -38.68 -5.38
C ALA A 91 20.70 -37.65 -4.78
N VAL A 92 19.92 -36.96 -5.62
CA VAL A 92 18.75 -36.19 -5.19
C VAL A 92 17.51 -37.02 -5.51
N VAL A 93 16.61 -37.16 -4.54
CA VAL A 93 15.47 -38.09 -4.61
C VAL A 93 14.18 -37.34 -4.23
N ALA A 94 13.09 -37.58 -4.96
CA ALA A 94 11.78 -37.02 -4.64
C ALA A 94 11.18 -37.65 -3.36
N LEU A 95 10.72 -36.82 -2.44
CA LEU A 95 10.00 -37.21 -1.22
C LEU A 95 8.48 -37.12 -1.37
N ASN A 96 8.01 -36.21 -2.23
CA ASN A 96 6.62 -36.02 -2.61
C ASN A 96 6.50 -35.98 -4.15
N PRO A 97 5.33 -36.22 -4.74
CA PRO A 97 5.14 -36.10 -6.19
C PRO A 97 5.51 -34.69 -6.69
N ILE A 98 6.29 -34.62 -7.76
CA ILE A 98 6.80 -33.35 -8.32
C ILE A 98 6.22 -33.18 -9.74
N THR A 99 5.57 -32.04 -9.98
CA THR A 99 5.02 -31.67 -11.30
C THR A 99 6.01 -30.80 -12.09
N PRO A 100 5.92 -30.78 -13.44
CA PRO A 100 6.67 -29.82 -14.25
C PRO A 100 6.36 -28.37 -13.81
N GLY A 101 7.40 -27.55 -13.67
CA GLY A 101 7.33 -26.18 -13.14
C GLY A 101 7.40 -26.07 -11.60
N ALA A 102 7.27 -27.17 -10.86
CA ALA A 102 7.42 -27.18 -9.41
C ALA A 102 8.87 -26.87 -8.97
N GLU A 103 9.00 -26.30 -7.78
CA GLU A 103 10.25 -25.77 -7.23
C GLU A 103 11.01 -26.85 -6.45
N LEU A 104 12.27 -27.06 -6.81
CA LEU A 104 13.19 -28.02 -6.21
C LEU A 104 14.04 -27.30 -5.16
N LEU A 105 13.77 -27.61 -3.89
CA LEU A 105 14.37 -26.92 -2.75
C LEU A 105 15.68 -27.59 -2.33
N ILE A 106 16.82 -26.95 -2.65
CA ILE A 106 18.16 -27.34 -2.20
C ILE A 106 18.92 -26.07 -1.79
N ASP A 107 19.34 -26.00 -0.52
CA ASP A 107 20.13 -24.89 0.04
C ASP A 107 21.60 -25.32 0.28
N TYR A 108 22.53 -24.38 0.10
CA TYR A 108 23.98 -24.58 0.15
C TYR A 108 24.70 -23.48 0.96
N LEU A 109 24.27 -23.25 2.20
CA LEU A 109 24.97 -22.36 3.12
C LEU A 109 26.30 -22.97 3.62
N ALA A 110 27.42 -22.36 3.21
CA ALA A 110 28.76 -22.67 3.70
C ALA A 110 29.45 -21.41 4.26
N GLY A 111 29.53 -21.30 5.59
CA GLY A 111 30.25 -20.24 6.30
C GLY A 111 30.86 -20.79 7.58
N SER A 112 32.18 -20.61 7.76
CA SER A 112 32.95 -21.22 8.85
C SER A 112 33.02 -20.37 10.12
N ASP A 113 32.94 -21.05 11.26
CA ASP A 113 33.32 -20.60 12.60
C ASP A 113 32.79 -19.23 13.10
N SER A 114 31.48 -19.18 13.35
CA SER A 114 30.93 -18.47 14.52
C SER A 114 29.80 -19.29 15.15
N ALA A 115 29.76 -19.39 16.48
CA ALA A 115 28.97 -20.38 17.20
C ALA A 115 27.46 -20.03 17.29
N PHE A 116 26.66 -20.45 16.30
CA PHE A 116 25.20 -20.36 16.33
C PHE A 116 24.55 -21.47 17.16
N SER A 117 24.58 -21.35 18.50
CA SER A 117 24.01 -22.34 19.41
C SER A 117 22.49 -22.23 19.59
N HIS A 118 21.74 -23.05 18.84
CA HIS A 118 20.47 -23.69 19.23
C HIS A 118 19.22 -22.86 19.62
N LEU A 119 19.20 -21.52 19.60
CA LEU A 119 18.11 -20.75 20.26
C LEU A 119 17.14 -19.91 19.39
N TRP A 120 17.35 -19.75 18.08
CA TRP A 120 16.83 -18.57 17.35
C TRP A 120 15.60 -18.73 16.43
N PHE A 121 14.88 -19.87 16.42
CA PHE A 121 13.69 -20.05 15.58
C PHE A 121 12.47 -20.60 16.35
N LYS A 122 11.56 -19.71 16.77
CA LYS A 122 10.32 -20.07 17.47
C LYS A 122 9.15 -20.20 16.48
N CYS A 123 8.91 -21.41 15.99
CA CYS A 123 7.72 -21.72 15.18
C CYS A 123 6.43 -21.56 16.02
N ARG A 124 5.46 -20.76 15.53
CA ARG A 124 4.17 -20.48 16.19
C ARG A 124 2.99 -21.34 15.69
N CYS A 125 3.22 -22.47 15.02
CA CYS A 125 2.11 -23.35 14.68
C CYS A 125 1.54 -24.04 15.94
N ALA A 126 0.24 -24.34 15.95
CA ALA A 126 -0.48 -24.91 17.11
C ALA A 126 -0.02 -26.34 17.53
N LEU A 127 0.93 -26.93 16.79
CA LEU A 127 1.66 -28.15 17.16
C LEU A 127 2.94 -27.85 17.95
N CYS A 128 3.65 -26.77 17.63
CA CYS A 128 4.87 -26.34 18.32
C CYS A 128 4.57 -25.61 19.64
N GLU A 129 3.55 -24.75 19.68
CA GLU A 129 3.23 -23.96 20.89
C GLU A 129 2.96 -24.82 22.13
N ARG A 130 2.32 -25.98 21.97
CA ARG A 130 2.05 -26.93 23.07
C ARG A 130 3.31 -27.47 23.76
N ARG A 131 4.51 -27.31 23.17
CA ARG A 131 5.80 -27.63 23.80
C ARG A 131 6.52 -26.42 24.43
N ALA A 132 6.08 -25.19 24.20
CA ALA A 132 6.88 -23.99 24.46
C ALA A 132 6.77 -23.39 25.88
N ARG A 133 5.96 -23.96 26.79
CA ARG A 133 5.57 -23.34 28.07
C ARG A 133 6.61 -23.36 29.20
N GLN A 134 7.90 -23.65 28.96
CA GLN A 134 8.81 -24.12 30.04
C GLN A 134 10.05 -23.28 30.39
N VAL A 135 10.43 -22.22 29.65
CA VAL A 135 11.63 -21.38 29.96
C VAL A 135 11.40 -19.89 29.67
N ARG A 136 12.00 -18.98 30.44
CA ARG A 136 11.95 -17.50 30.30
C ARG A 136 13.34 -16.87 30.21
N GLY A 137 13.49 -15.74 29.50
CA GLY A 137 14.49 -14.70 29.80
C GLY A 137 15.34 -14.13 28.65
N ALA A 138 15.75 -12.86 28.81
CA ALA A 138 16.74 -12.07 28.06
C ALA A 138 16.36 -11.51 26.65
N ALA A 139 17.16 -10.52 26.20
CA ALA A 139 16.76 -9.44 25.27
C ALA A 139 17.46 -9.46 23.88
N VAL A 140 17.14 -8.45 23.03
CA VAL A 140 17.29 -8.48 21.57
C VAL A 140 18.26 -7.42 21.01
N VAL A 141 19.07 -7.81 20.01
CA VAL A 141 19.71 -6.93 19.00
C VAL A 141 19.73 -7.70 17.66
N MET A 142 19.53 -7.04 16.51
CA MET A 142 19.47 -7.69 15.18
C MET A 142 20.39 -7.05 14.13
N MET A 143 20.82 -7.85 13.14
CA MET A 143 21.32 -7.44 11.81
C MET A 143 20.77 -8.41 10.75
N SER A 144 20.61 -7.95 9.49
CA SER A 144 19.75 -8.60 8.48
C SER A 144 20.35 -8.73 7.08
N THR A 145 19.85 -9.72 6.32
CA THR A 145 19.96 -9.89 4.84
C THR A 145 18.75 -10.71 4.32
N PRO A 146 18.35 -10.61 3.01
CA PRO A 146 16.92 -10.60 2.66
C PRO A 146 16.35 -11.78 1.83
N PRO A 147 15.01 -11.86 1.60
CA PRO A 147 14.31 -12.93 0.86
C PRO A 147 13.77 -12.53 -0.54
N CYS A 148 13.45 -13.54 -1.37
CA CYS A 148 12.76 -13.45 -2.68
C CYS A 148 12.12 -14.82 -3.04
N VAL A 149 10.92 -14.96 -3.63
CA VAL A 149 9.89 -14.01 -4.12
C VAL A 149 8.52 -14.73 -4.14
N LEU A 150 7.39 -14.03 -3.92
CA LEU A 150 6.04 -14.62 -3.99
C LEU A 150 5.32 -14.25 -5.30
N LEU A 151 5.46 -15.09 -6.32
CA LEU A 151 4.71 -15.02 -7.60
C LEU A 151 4.56 -16.43 -8.18
N CYS A 152 3.32 -16.95 -8.23
CA CYS A 152 2.77 -18.07 -9.04
C CYS A 152 1.55 -18.70 -8.33
N ALA A 153 0.35 -18.12 -8.48
CA ALA A 153 -0.87 -18.63 -7.82
C ALA A 153 -2.18 -18.32 -8.58
N LEU A 154 -2.19 -18.34 -9.92
CA LEU A 154 -3.40 -18.13 -10.74
C LEU A 154 -3.53 -19.11 -11.91
N CYS A 155 -3.93 -20.36 -11.62
CA CYS A 155 -4.75 -21.19 -12.52
C CYS A 155 -5.41 -22.33 -11.72
N PRO A 156 -6.75 -22.44 -11.67
CA PRO A 156 -7.43 -23.40 -10.78
C PRO A 156 -7.82 -24.71 -11.47
N ARG A 157 -7.71 -25.85 -10.75
CA ARG A 157 -8.55 -27.06 -10.91
C ARG A 157 -8.35 -28.10 -9.79
N LEU A 158 -9.48 -28.64 -9.31
CA LEU A 158 -9.68 -29.98 -8.68
C LEU A 158 -8.98 -30.33 -7.33
N ALA A 159 -9.63 -29.89 -6.24
CA ALA A 159 -10.28 -30.74 -5.21
C ALA A 159 -9.54 -31.83 -4.37
N ALA A 160 -9.98 -31.92 -3.10
CA ALA A 160 -9.83 -33.00 -2.09
C ALA A 160 -8.45 -33.21 -1.41
N ALA A 161 -8.34 -33.86 -0.23
CA ALA A 161 -8.94 -33.58 1.10
C ALA A 161 -8.47 -34.61 2.18
N LEU A 162 -8.29 -34.14 3.44
CA LEU A 162 -8.41 -34.88 4.73
C LEU A 162 -7.32 -35.89 5.25
N VAL A 163 -7.21 -35.95 6.60
CA VAL A 163 -6.56 -36.97 7.49
C VAL A 163 -5.00 -37.01 7.59
N VAL A 164 -4.33 -37.47 8.68
CA VAL A 164 -4.21 -36.97 10.09
C VAL A 164 -3.22 -37.84 10.94
N LEU A 165 -2.24 -37.23 11.67
CA LEU A 165 -1.37 -37.77 12.78
C LEU A 165 -0.47 -39.02 12.45
N ALA A 166 0.63 -39.44 13.15
CA ALA A 166 1.13 -39.26 14.53
C ALA A 166 2.65 -39.68 14.75
N LEU A 167 3.16 -39.58 16.01
CA LEU A 167 4.28 -40.36 16.68
C LEU A 167 5.81 -40.01 16.49
N THR A 168 6.69 -40.79 17.17
CA THR A 168 7.90 -40.37 17.95
C THR A 168 8.97 -41.50 18.10
N ALA A 169 10.27 -41.34 18.48
CA ALA A 169 11.16 -40.19 18.78
C ALA A 169 12.62 -40.39 18.23
N ALA A 170 13.80 -40.53 18.91
CA ALA A 170 14.25 -40.49 20.31
C ALA A 170 15.80 -40.22 20.49
N TRP A 171 16.22 -39.91 21.73
CA TRP A 171 17.52 -39.93 22.47
C TRP A 171 18.94 -40.11 21.83
N LEU A 172 19.91 -39.37 22.43
CA LEU A 172 21.42 -39.51 22.53
C LEU A 172 22.33 -38.57 21.66
N ALA A 173 23.58 -38.17 22.03
CA ALA A 173 24.29 -38.04 23.33
C ALA A 173 25.68 -37.29 23.26
N TRP A 174 26.30 -37.04 24.44
CA TRP A 174 27.74 -36.79 24.76
C TRP A 174 28.44 -35.43 24.47
N ARG A 175 29.57 -35.20 25.18
CA ARG A 175 30.48 -34.02 25.35
C ARG A 175 31.78 -34.52 26.06
N PRO A 176 32.88 -33.75 26.31
CA PRO A 176 33.30 -32.39 25.88
C PRO A 176 34.76 -32.34 25.28
N GLY A 177 35.35 -31.15 25.07
CA GLY A 177 36.82 -31.00 24.91
C GLY A 177 37.35 -29.65 24.35
N SER A 178 38.15 -28.93 25.14
CA SER A 178 38.92 -27.69 24.78
C SER A 178 40.42 -28.06 24.54
N PRO A 179 41.39 -27.15 24.18
CA PRO A 179 41.38 -25.69 24.08
C PRO A 179 42.00 -25.09 22.78
N ALA A 180 42.26 -23.77 22.77
CA ALA A 180 42.70 -22.98 21.60
C ALA A 180 44.23 -22.77 21.47
N ARG A 181 44.69 -22.38 20.26
CA ARG A 181 45.96 -21.66 19.99
C ARG A 181 45.93 -20.91 18.65
N THR A 182 46.96 -20.10 18.39
CA THR A 182 47.00 -19.00 17.39
C THR A 182 47.33 -19.41 15.95
N ARG A 183 46.98 -18.53 14.98
CA ARG A 183 47.32 -18.65 13.55
C ARG A 183 48.70 -18.06 13.21
N PRO A 184 49.46 -18.67 12.27
CA PRO A 184 50.39 -17.97 11.40
C PRO A 184 49.70 -17.48 10.10
N PRO A 185 50.27 -16.50 9.37
CA PRO A 185 49.75 -16.01 8.10
C PRO A 185 50.52 -16.56 6.88
N GLU A 186 49.88 -17.33 6.01
CA GLU A 186 50.26 -17.49 4.57
C GLU A 186 49.24 -18.38 3.83
N ALA A 187 48.27 -17.75 3.16
CA ALA A 187 47.38 -18.39 2.19
C ALA A 187 46.65 -17.32 1.35
N ALA A 188 46.96 -17.23 0.05
CA ALA A 188 46.25 -16.36 -0.88
C ALA A 188 44.88 -16.99 -1.24
N GLY A 189 43.87 -16.75 -0.40
CA GLY A 189 42.53 -17.30 -0.59
C GLY A 189 41.76 -16.64 -1.74
N LEU A 190 41.41 -17.43 -2.76
CA LEU A 190 40.40 -17.06 -3.75
C LEU A 190 39.00 -17.29 -3.15
N VAL A 191 38.16 -16.24 -3.11
CA VAL A 191 36.78 -16.34 -2.62
C VAL A 191 35.82 -15.91 -3.72
N VAL A 192 35.08 -16.87 -4.27
CA VAL A 192 33.93 -16.62 -5.14
C VAL A 192 32.70 -16.36 -4.27
N ARG A 193 31.87 -15.39 -4.66
CA ARG A 193 30.58 -15.04 -4.05
C ARG A 193 29.56 -14.76 -5.16
N ASP A 194 28.30 -14.92 -4.84
CA ASP A 194 27.20 -14.62 -5.76
C ASP A 194 27.22 -13.14 -6.23
N GLY A 195 26.58 -12.88 -7.37
CA GLY A 195 26.36 -11.55 -7.94
C GLY A 195 25.32 -10.73 -7.18
N ALA A 196 24.88 -9.62 -7.78
CA ALA A 196 23.72 -8.87 -7.28
C ALA A 196 22.44 -9.14 -8.08
N GLY A 197 22.59 -9.34 -9.40
CA GLY A 197 21.48 -9.67 -10.30
C GLY A 197 21.18 -11.17 -10.36
N GLY A 198 19.98 -11.50 -10.84
CA GLY A 198 19.60 -12.88 -11.14
C GLY A 198 20.37 -13.47 -12.33
N ALA A 199 20.35 -14.79 -12.44
CA ALA A 199 20.89 -15.49 -13.60
C ALA A 199 19.96 -15.37 -14.82
N VAL A 200 20.55 -15.32 -16.01
CA VAL A 200 19.83 -15.20 -17.29
C VAL A 200 20.03 -16.48 -18.11
N GLN A 201 18.97 -16.95 -18.76
CA GLN A 201 19.09 -17.94 -19.84
C GLN A 201 19.07 -17.21 -21.18
N LEU A 202 20.06 -17.48 -22.05
CA LEU A 202 20.07 -16.93 -23.41
C LEU A 202 18.91 -17.48 -24.23
N GLY A 203 18.09 -16.60 -24.81
CA GLY A 203 17.01 -16.98 -25.74
C GLY A 203 17.49 -17.17 -27.18
N SER A 204 18.66 -16.64 -27.55
CA SER A 204 19.10 -16.55 -28.94
C SER A 204 20.61 -16.73 -29.16
N GLY A 205 21.03 -16.75 -30.43
CA GLY A 205 22.42 -16.91 -30.86
C GLY A 205 22.94 -18.35 -30.76
N GLU A 206 24.25 -18.54 -30.98
CA GLU A 206 24.94 -19.85 -30.95
C GLU A 206 24.85 -20.54 -29.56
N HIS A 207 24.49 -19.79 -28.52
CA HIS A 207 24.49 -20.23 -27.14
C HIS A 207 23.11 -20.17 -26.48
N ALA A 208 22.04 -20.14 -27.29
CA ALA A 208 20.66 -20.25 -26.82
C ALA A 208 20.51 -21.47 -25.87
N GLY A 209 19.87 -21.25 -24.72
CA GLY A 209 19.73 -22.23 -23.64
C GLY A 209 20.84 -22.20 -22.59
N ARG A 210 22.01 -21.57 -22.82
CA ARG A 210 23.05 -21.36 -21.80
C ARG A 210 22.50 -20.53 -20.63
N LEU A 211 22.82 -20.93 -19.41
CA LEU A 211 22.61 -20.12 -18.22
C LEU A 211 23.86 -19.28 -17.91
N VAL A 212 23.66 -18.03 -17.54
CA VAL A 212 24.71 -17.06 -17.21
C VAL A 212 24.43 -16.47 -15.83
N PHE A 213 25.34 -16.70 -14.90
CA PHE A 213 25.23 -16.27 -13.50
C PHE A 213 26.24 -15.12 -13.28
N PRO A 214 25.80 -13.88 -12.97
CA PRO A 214 26.74 -12.84 -12.55
C PRO A 214 27.37 -13.23 -11.22
N CYS A 215 28.69 -13.09 -11.08
CA CYS A 215 29.43 -13.52 -9.90
C CYS A 215 30.55 -12.54 -9.52
N ASN A 216 30.89 -12.51 -8.25
CA ASN A 216 31.98 -11.73 -7.70
C ASN A 216 33.13 -12.66 -7.32
N HIS A 217 34.37 -12.37 -7.71
CA HIS A 217 35.54 -13.01 -7.10
C HIS A 217 36.40 -11.99 -6.36
N ALA A 218 36.97 -12.43 -5.24
CA ALA A 218 37.91 -11.68 -4.43
C ALA A 218 39.23 -12.46 -4.35
N HIS A 219 40.34 -11.78 -4.64
CA HIS A 219 41.69 -12.34 -4.58
C HIS A 219 42.57 -11.42 -3.73
N THR A 220 43.17 -11.95 -2.67
CA THR A 220 44.15 -11.25 -1.82
C THR A 220 45.50 -11.23 -2.53
N THR A 221 46.06 -10.05 -2.82
CA THR A 221 47.44 -9.94 -3.35
C THR A 221 48.46 -10.28 -2.26
N VAL A 222 49.73 -10.45 -2.66
CA VAL A 222 50.85 -10.71 -1.74
C VAL A 222 50.97 -9.61 -0.67
N ASP A 223 50.63 -8.37 -1.04
CA ASP A 223 50.59 -7.17 -0.19
C ASP A 223 49.37 -7.12 0.77
N GLY A 224 48.58 -8.20 0.84
CA GLY A 224 47.35 -8.29 1.63
C GLY A 224 46.14 -7.57 1.04
N TYR A 225 46.26 -6.94 -0.13
CA TYR A 225 45.20 -6.12 -0.71
C TYR A 225 44.16 -6.98 -1.45
N VAL A 226 42.88 -6.91 -1.05
CA VAL A 226 41.82 -7.71 -1.66
C VAL A 226 41.30 -7.03 -2.93
N ARG A 227 41.78 -7.47 -4.10
CA ARG A 227 41.20 -7.09 -5.39
C ARG A 227 39.87 -7.82 -5.58
N ARG A 228 38.84 -7.10 -6.05
CA ARG A 228 37.51 -7.65 -6.38
C ARG A 228 37.17 -7.39 -7.83
N THR A 229 36.55 -8.36 -8.48
CA THR A 229 36.25 -8.32 -9.92
C THR A 229 34.92 -9.03 -10.19
N ALA A 230 34.04 -8.37 -10.93
CA ALA A 230 32.86 -8.98 -11.52
C ALA A 230 33.24 -9.88 -12.70
N HIS A 231 32.63 -11.07 -12.72
CA HIS A 231 32.76 -12.06 -13.78
C HIS A 231 31.42 -12.80 -13.93
N VAL A 232 31.37 -13.82 -14.78
CA VAL A 232 30.21 -14.71 -14.88
C VAL A 232 30.60 -16.18 -14.75
N LEU A 233 29.67 -17.00 -14.26
CA LEU A 233 29.70 -18.44 -14.48
C LEU A 233 28.74 -18.78 -15.63
N LEU A 234 29.16 -19.65 -16.53
CA LEU A 234 28.40 -20.12 -17.68
C LEU A 234 28.02 -21.59 -17.44
N ALA A 235 26.77 -21.96 -17.73
CA ALA A 235 26.33 -23.35 -17.68
C ALA A 235 25.70 -23.78 -19.02
N ASP A 236 26.38 -24.68 -19.73
CA ASP A 236 25.91 -25.27 -20.99
C ASP A 236 25.28 -26.66 -20.74
N THR A 237 24.20 -26.98 -21.46
CA THR A 237 23.42 -28.24 -21.34
C THR A 237 23.61 -29.17 -22.54
N HIS A 238 24.85 -29.54 -22.85
CA HIS A 238 25.13 -30.51 -23.91
C HIS A 238 24.84 -31.95 -23.46
N GLY A 239 23.81 -32.58 -24.03
CA GLY A 239 23.58 -34.04 -23.92
C GLY A 239 23.41 -34.55 -22.49
N GLU A 240 22.40 -34.04 -21.78
CA GLU A 240 22.02 -34.45 -20.42
C GLU A 240 23.09 -34.28 -19.31
N ARG A 241 24.16 -33.50 -19.55
CA ARG A 241 25.09 -33.07 -18.50
C ARG A 241 25.32 -31.56 -18.50
N LEU A 242 25.07 -30.94 -17.35
CA LEU A 242 25.40 -29.53 -17.10
C LEU A 242 26.92 -29.36 -16.99
N ARG A 243 27.50 -28.45 -17.77
CA ARG A 243 28.92 -28.06 -17.66
C ARG A 243 29.04 -26.62 -17.18
N LEU A 244 29.50 -26.43 -15.94
CA LEU A 244 29.85 -25.11 -15.41
C LEU A 244 31.25 -24.68 -15.86
N ARG A 245 31.39 -23.44 -16.31
CA ARG A 245 32.65 -22.81 -16.73
C ARG A 245 32.75 -21.39 -16.18
N VAL A 246 33.95 -20.94 -15.83
CA VAL A 246 34.21 -19.53 -15.49
C VAL A 246 34.35 -18.77 -16.81
N GLY A 247 33.51 -17.74 -17.02
CA GLY A 247 33.55 -16.86 -18.18
C GLY A 247 34.50 -15.67 -18.01
N GLY A 248 34.34 -14.68 -18.88
CA GLY A 248 35.19 -13.50 -18.93
C GLY A 248 35.04 -12.58 -17.72
N CYS A 249 36.02 -11.70 -17.52
CA CYS A 249 36.02 -10.64 -16.51
C CYS A 249 35.97 -9.28 -17.20
N ALA A 250 34.89 -8.52 -17.00
CA ALA A 250 34.66 -7.26 -17.72
C ALA A 250 35.35 -6.04 -17.10
N ALA A 251 35.36 -5.94 -15.77
CA ALA A 251 35.76 -4.73 -15.06
C ALA A 251 36.63 -5.06 -13.84
N ALA A 252 37.90 -4.66 -13.86
CA ALA A 252 38.78 -4.75 -12.70
C ALA A 252 38.33 -3.76 -11.61
N HIS A 253 38.48 -4.13 -10.33
CA HIS A 253 38.02 -3.33 -9.19
C HIS A 253 36.50 -3.03 -9.25
N SER A 254 35.71 -4.09 -9.40
CA SER A 254 34.25 -4.04 -9.47
C SER A 254 33.57 -5.13 -8.63
N ASN A 255 32.27 -4.95 -8.35
CA ASN A 255 31.40 -5.97 -7.77
C ASN A 255 29.91 -5.71 -8.05
N GLU A 256 29.03 -6.49 -7.41
CA GLU A 256 27.56 -6.29 -7.43
C GLU A 256 27.02 -6.18 -8.86
N ALA A 257 27.42 -7.16 -9.68
CA ALA A 257 27.09 -7.23 -11.11
C ALA A 257 25.69 -7.81 -11.39
N ALA A 258 25.12 -7.36 -12.50
CA ALA A 258 23.95 -7.92 -13.15
C ALA A 258 24.24 -8.11 -14.65
N VAL A 259 23.53 -9.01 -15.31
CA VAL A 259 23.68 -9.35 -16.74
C VAL A 259 22.31 -9.40 -17.41
N ALA A 260 22.21 -9.02 -18.68
CA ALA A 260 21.04 -9.23 -19.52
C ALA A 260 21.43 -9.59 -20.97
N GLU A 261 20.53 -10.25 -21.70
CA GLU A 261 20.64 -10.44 -23.15
C GLU A 261 20.24 -9.14 -23.87
N ALA A 262 21.04 -8.72 -24.86
CA ALA A 262 20.85 -7.49 -25.64
C ALA A 262 19.94 -7.72 -26.87
N SER A 263 19.74 -6.70 -27.71
CA SER A 263 18.96 -6.82 -28.94
C SER A 263 19.59 -7.76 -29.98
N ALA A 264 20.92 -7.78 -30.09
CA ALA A 264 21.65 -8.65 -31.01
C ALA A 264 21.66 -10.12 -30.53
N PRO A 265 21.43 -11.13 -31.41
CA PRO A 265 21.29 -12.52 -30.98
C PRO A 265 22.52 -13.09 -30.25
N GLY A 266 22.31 -13.60 -29.03
CA GLY A 266 23.37 -14.16 -28.16
C GLY A 266 24.31 -13.14 -27.52
N MET A 267 24.14 -11.84 -27.79
CA MET A 267 24.90 -10.76 -27.16
C MET A 267 24.44 -10.56 -25.71
N LEU A 268 25.40 -10.40 -24.80
CA LEU A 268 25.15 -10.04 -23.41
C LEU A 268 25.68 -8.65 -23.08
N LEU A 269 25.03 -8.03 -22.11
CA LEU A 269 25.50 -6.83 -21.42
C LEU A 269 25.75 -7.17 -19.95
N LEU A 270 26.94 -6.85 -19.45
CA LEU A 270 27.27 -6.89 -18.03
C LEU A 270 27.30 -5.47 -17.49
N ASN A 271 26.67 -5.26 -16.34
CA ASN A 271 26.73 -4.00 -15.60
C ASN A 271 27.18 -4.22 -14.14
N ALA A 272 28.26 -3.57 -13.70
CA ALA A 272 28.89 -3.79 -12.40
C ALA A 272 29.27 -2.47 -11.68
N ARG A 273 29.26 -2.44 -10.35
CA ARG A 273 29.65 -1.23 -9.59
C ARG A 273 31.15 -0.98 -9.69
N ASP A 274 31.54 0.28 -9.88
CA ASP A 274 32.93 0.71 -9.72
C ASP A 274 33.30 0.84 -8.23
N MET A 275 34.24 0.03 -7.77
CA MET A 275 34.71 0.00 -6.37
C MET A 275 35.90 0.93 -6.08
N SER A 276 36.25 1.83 -7.01
CA SER A 276 37.38 2.76 -6.86
C SER A 276 36.99 4.16 -6.37
N GLY A 277 35.82 4.31 -5.74
CA GLY A 277 35.39 5.57 -5.11
C GLY A 277 34.63 6.56 -6.00
N ARG A 278 34.51 6.30 -7.31
CA ARG A 278 33.87 7.23 -8.27
C ARG A 278 32.35 7.34 -8.20
N CYS A 279 31.68 6.38 -7.55
CA CYS A 279 30.22 6.26 -7.56
C CYS A 279 29.57 6.12 -8.96
N GLU A 280 30.33 5.54 -9.91
CA GLU A 280 29.89 5.21 -11.27
C GLU A 280 29.63 3.68 -11.38
N ARG A 281 29.06 3.23 -12.51
CA ARG A 281 28.98 1.81 -12.86
C ARG A 281 29.66 1.52 -14.20
N TRP A 282 30.26 0.34 -14.30
CA TRP A 282 30.82 -0.21 -15.52
C TRP A 282 29.71 -0.85 -16.37
N ALA A 283 29.82 -0.73 -17.69
CA ALA A 283 29.11 -1.54 -18.68
C ALA A 283 30.10 -2.22 -19.63
N ALA A 284 29.76 -3.40 -20.16
CA ALA A 284 30.57 -4.10 -21.17
C ALA A 284 29.69 -5.04 -22.02
N GLU A 285 30.04 -5.20 -23.29
CA GLU A 285 29.40 -6.15 -24.23
C GLU A 285 30.13 -7.50 -24.26
N SER A 286 29.40 -8.60 -24.45
CA SER A 286 29.96 -9.93 -24.73
C SER A 286 29.25 -10.58 -25.92
N PRO A 287 29.94 -10.75 -27.07
CA PRO A 287 29.39 -11.36 -28.28
C PRO A 287 29.41 -12.89 -28.27
N ASP A 288 30.00 -13.53 -27.24
CA ASP A 288 30.26 -14.97 -27.14
C ASP A 288 29.51 -15.62 -25.96
N GLY A 289 28.40 -15.02 -25.54
CA GLY A 289 27.56 -15.51 -24.44
C GLY A 289 28.31 -15.59 -23.11
N GLY A 290 29.20 -14.64 -22.83
CA GLY A 290 29.87 -14.42 -21.55
C GLY A 290 31.26 -15.03 -21.40
N ALA A 291 31.87 -15.56 -22.46
CA ALA A 291 33.21 -16.15 -22.42
C ALA A 291 34.31 -15.06 -22.44
N SER A 292 34.10 -13.96 -23.14
CA SER A 292 34.90 -12.74 -23.10
C SER A 292 34.02 -11.49 -23.02
N TRP A 293 34.61 -10.35 -22.67
CA TRP A 293 33.93 -9.05 -22.63
C TRP A 293 34.81 -8.01 -23.34
N ARG A 294 34.17 -7.06 -24.02
CA ARG A 294 34.79 -5.94 -24.72
C ARG A 294 34.08 -4.62 -24.36
N ASP A 295 34.64 -3.51 -24.86
CA ASP A 295 34.05 -2.18 -24.79
C ASP A 295 33.67 -1.76 -23.36
N ALA A 296 34.53 -2.15 -22.40
CA ALA A 296 34.29 -1.98 -20.97
C ALA A 296 34.51 -0.52 -20.54
N GLU A 297 33.42 0.24 -20.41
CA GLU A 297 33.42 1.67 -20.09
C GLU A 297 32.59 2.02 -18.83
N ARG A 298 32.60 3.29 -18.43
CA ARG A 298 31.90 3.78 -17.23
C ARG A 298 30.72 4.67 -17.59
N VAL A 299 29.52 4.19 -17.27
CA VAL A 299 28.25 4.87 -17.54
C VAL A 299 27.96 5.84 -16.40
N ARG A 300 28.36 7.10 -16.56
CA ARG A 300 28.19 8.17 -15.55
C ARG A 300 26.74 8.45 -15.15
N GLU A 301 25.80 8.11 -16.03
CA GLU A 301 24.36 8.27 -15.82
C GLU A 301 23.80 7.27 -14.79
N LEU A 302 24.55 6.18 -14.53
CA LEU A 302 24.23 5.14 -13.57
C LEU A 302 25.00 5.35 -12.28
N ILE A 303 24.53 6.30 -11.47
CA ILE A 303 25.09 6.67 -10.17
C ILE A 303 24.94 5.50 -9.17
N GLU A 304 25.96 5.23 -8.35
CA GLU A 304 25.94 4.12 -7.40
C GLU A 304 26.77 4.39 -6.11
N PRO A 305 26.19 4.29 -4.90
CA PRO A 305 26.92 4.42 -3.63
C PRO A 305 27.97 3.30 -3.43
N GLN A 306 29.11 3.68 -2.85
CA GLN A 306 30.20 2.76 -2.48
C GLN A 306 29.88 1.81 -1.30
N MET A 307 28.66 1.87 -0.73
CA MET A 307 28.27 1.09 0.45
C MET A 307 27.58 -0.23 0.07
N HIS A 308 28.12 -1.37 0.53
CA HIS A 308 27.63 -2.74 0.28
C HIS A 308 26.16 -3.00 0.64
N GLY A 309 25.33 -3.34 -0.36
CA GLY A 309 23.90 -3.65 -0.17
C GLY A 309 22.94 -2.63 -0.78
N CYS A 310 23.28 -2.14 -1.98
CA CYS A 310 22.33 -1.53 -2.91
C CYS A 310 22.27 -2.47 -4.12
N HIS A 311 21.37 -3.45 -4.10
CA HIS A 311 21.24 -4.34 -5.26
C HIS A 311 20.55 -3.59 -6.39
N VAL A 312 21.26 -3.47 -7.51
CA VAL A 312 20.66 -3.15 -8.79
C VAL A 312 20.13 -4.42 -9.44
N ALA A 313 19.11 -4.26 -10.26
CA ALA A 313 18.66 -5.31 -11.17
C ALA A 313 18.60 -4.77 -12.59
N LEU A 314 19.04 -5.59 -13.54
CA LEU A 314 18.99 -5.35 -14.99
C LEU A 314 18.10 -6.44 -15.58
N VAL A 315 17.11 -6.08 -16.39
CA VAL A 315 16.20 -7.04 -17.03
C VAL A 315 15.78 -6.55 -18.41
N ARG A 316 15.51 -7.49 -19.33
CA ARG A 316 14.91 -7.20 -20.61
C ARG A 316 13.38 -7.29 -20.51
N CYS A 317 12.68 -6.24 -20.93
CA CYS A 317 11.21 -6.18 -20.93
C CYS A 317 10.61 -7.13 -21.98
N ALA A 318 9.50 -7.79 -21.64
CA ALA A 318 8.73 -8.58 -22.60
C ALA A 318 7.82 -7.66 -23.42
N GLY A 319 7.90 -7.72 -24.76
CA GLY A 319 7.10 -6.89 -25.66
C GLY A 319 7.77 -6.69 -27.02
N ALA A 320 7.08 -6.00 -27.94
CA ALA A 320 7.52 -5.86 -29.33
C ALA A 320 8.81 -5.04 -29.51
N SER A 321 9.18 -4.20 -28.53
CA SER A 321 10.40 -3.39 -28.53
C SER A 321 11.56 -4.03 -27.75
N ALA A 322 11.28 -5.05 -26.93
CA ALA A 322 12.23 -5.83 -26.14
C ALA A 322 13.35 -5.01 -25.44
N ARG A 323 12.97 -3.87 -24.85
CA ARG A 323 13.81 -2.86 -24.16
C ARG A 323 14.58 -3.40 -22.95
N LEU A 324 15.61 -2.68 -22.52
CA LEU A 324 16.26 -2.91 -21.23
C LEU A 324 15.72 -1.99 -20.14
N ALA A 325 15.65 -2.52 -18.92
CA ALA A 325 15.32 -1.76 -17.72
C ALA A 325 16.32 -2.02 -16.59
N PHE A 326 16.70 -0.96 -15.89
CA PHE A 326 17.72 -0.98 -14.84
C PHE A 326 17.24 -0.22 -13.60
N ALA A 327 17.40 -0.81 -12.42
CA ALA A 327 17.05 -0.19 -11.14
C ALA A 327 18.31 0.24 -10.39
N ASN A 328 18.46 1.54 -10.07
CA ASN A 328 19.58 2.07 -9.29
C ASN A 328 19.21 3.34 -8.48
N PRO A 329 20.09 3.87 -7.62
CA PRO A 329 19.87 5.15 -6.95
C PRO A 329 19.89 6.36 -7.90
N ALA A 330 19.16 7.41 -7.51
CA ALA A 330 19.29 8.74 -8.09
C ALA A 330 20.47 9.55 -7.52
N SER A 331 21.25 8.99 -6.58
CA SER A 331 22.26 9.73 -5.81
C SER A 331 23.46 8.86 -5.42
N VAL A 332 24.52 9.50 -4.91
CA VAL A 332 25.70 8.83 -4.33
C VAL A 332 25.44 8.24 -2.93
N ARG A 333 24.19 8.25 -2.47
CA ARG A 333 23.71 7.60 -1.23
C ARG A 333 22.69 6.52 -1.59
N ARG A 334 22.26 5.76 -0.58
CA ARG A 334 21.19 4.77 -0.70
C ARG A 334 19.81 5.42 -0.61
N GLU A 335 19.53 6.37 -1.49
CA GLU A 335 18.24 7.07 -1.52
C GLU A 335 17.82 7.37 -2.98
N GLY A 336 16.51 7.33 -3.23
CA GLY A 336 15.94 7.52 -4.56
C GLY A 336 16.03 6.30 -5.48
N LEU A 337 15.36 5.19 -5.13
CA LEU A 337 15.23 4.02 -6.02
C LEU A 337 14.59 4.46 -7.33
N THR A 338 15.30 4.24 -8.43
CA THR A 338 14.96 4.77 -9.75
C THR A 338 15.05 3.68 -10.79
N ILE A 339 13.96 3.46 -11.53
CA ILE A 339 13.96 2.63 -12.74
C ILE A 339 14.33 3.51 -13.92
N ARG A 340 15.20 2.98 -14.77
CA ARG A 340 15.63 3.58 -16.04
C ARG A 340 15.35 2.62 -17.17
N TRP A 341 14.90 3.12 -18.31
CA TRP A 341 14.74 2.32 -19.54
C TRP A 341 15.66 2.83 -20.64
N SER A 342 16.20 1.86 -21.38
CA SER A 342 17.02 2.06 -22.57
C SER A 342 16.30 1.46 -23.79
N ASP A 343 16.37 2.17 -24.91
CA ASP A 343 15.92 1.71 -26.23
C ASP A 343 17.11 1.23 -27.11
N ASP A 344 18.35 1.33 -26.64
CA ASP A 344 19.58 1.25 -27.44
C ASP A 344 20.68 0.34 -26.86
N ASP A 345 20.27 -0.73 -26.19
CA ASP A 345 21.13 -1.71 -25.50
C ASP A 345 22.03 -1.12 -24.39
N GLY A 346 21.48 -0.15 -23.64
CA GLY A 346 22.06 0.37 -22.41
C GLY A 346 23.01 1.55 -22.61
N ARG A 347 23.09 2.07 -23.84
CA ARG A 347 23.97 3.18 -24.21
C ARG A 347 23.42 4.53 -23.76
N THR A 348 22.10 4.70 -23.73
CA THR A 348 21.44 5.87 -23.12
C THR A 348 20.24 5.46 -22.27
N TRP A 349 19.96 6.26 -21.23
CA TRP A 349 18.90 5.98 -20.27
C TRP A 349 17.82 7.10 -20.22
N PRO A 350 17.14 7.41 -21.35
CA PRO A 350 16.34 8.63 -21.52
C PRO A 350 14.99 8.64 -20.76
N ARG A 351 14.57 7.50 -20.20
CA ARG A 351 13.31 7.37 -19.45
C ARG A 351 13.62 6.94 -18.02
N VAL A 352 13.06 7.66 -17.05
CA VAL A 352 13.50 7.63 -15.65
C VAL A 352 12.28 7.79 -14.73
N LEU A 353 12.04 6.81 -13.86
CA LEU A 353 10.95 6.79 -12.88
C LEU A 353 11.50 6.56 -11.48
N VAL A 354 11.37 7.55 -10.59
CA VAL A 354 11.70 7.37 -9.16
C VAL A 354 10.55 6.61 -8.49
N MET A 355 10.81 5.37 -8.08
CA MET A 355 9.84 4.49 -7.40
C MET A 355 9.73 4.83 -5.91
N HIS A 356 10.85 5.15 -5.26
CA HIS A 356 10.90 5.44 -3.84
C HIS A 356 11.96 6.49 -3.56
N ALA A 357 11.55 7.69 -3.17
CA ALA A 357 12.44 8.83 -2.96
C ALA A 357 13.31 8.75 -1.69
N GLY A 358 12.91 7.93 -0.71
CA GLY A 358 13.60 7.76 0.57
C GLY A 358 14.74 6.75 0.54
N PRO A 359 15.24 6.33 1.73
CA PRO A 359 16.33 5.39 1.84
C PRO A 359 15.92 3.96 1.42
N PHE A 360 16.75 3.29 0.62
CA PHE A 360 16.48 1.94 0.12
C PHE A 360 17.73 1.06 0.04
N ALA A 361 17.57 -0.26 0.10
CA ALA A 361 18.70 -1.21 0.09
C ALA A 361 18.63 -2.17 -1.11
N TYR A 362 18.27 -3.44 -0.91
CA TYR A 362 18.28 -4.42 -2.00
C TYR A 362 17.01 -4.28 -2.86
N CYS A 363 17.12 -4.34 -4.20
CA CYS A 363 15.97 -4.47 -5.08
C CYS A 363 16.13 -5.59 -6.13
N SER A 364 15.00 -6.01 -6.70
CA SER A 364 14.89 -7.05 -7.71
C SER A 364 13.82 -6.68 -8.74
N LEU A 365 14.09 -6.97 -10.02
CA LEU A 365 13.18 -6.74 -11.14
C LEU A 365 12.77 -8.06 -11.80
N ALA A 366 11.49 -8.16 -12.17
CA ALA A 366 11.01 -9.18 -13.10
C ALA A 366 10.14 -8.53 -14.18
N ALA A 367 10.40 -8.83 -15.45
CA ALA A 367 9.53 -8.44 -16.55
C ALA A 367 8.27 -9.34 -16.55
N LEU A 368 7.10 -8.72 -16.51
CA LEU A 368 5.81 -9.40 -16.67
C LEU A 368 5.44 -9.44 -18.16
N PRO A 369 4.57 -10.37 -18.61
CA PRO A 369 4.11 -10.40 -20.01
C PRO A 369 3.18 -9.22 -20.34
N PRO A 370 3.13 -8.76 -21.61
CA PRO A 370 2.11 -7.82 -22.08
C PRO A 370 0.69 -8.36 -21.87
N GLY A 371 -0.28 -7.48 -21.60
CA GLY A 371 -1.69 -7.85 -21.45
C GLY A 371 -2.08 -8.47 -20.10
N GLY A 372 -1.22 -8.39 -19.08
CA GLY A 372 -1.59 -8.70 -17.70
C GLY A 372 -2.66 -7.75 -17.12
N VAL A 373 -3.25 -8.13 -15.98
CA VAL A 373 -4.27 -7.32 -15.29
C VAL A 373 -3.75 -5.89 -15.04
N GLY A 374 -4.48 -4.89 -15.56
CA GLY A 374 -4.13 -3.46 -15.43
C GLY A 374 -3.16 -2.90 -16.47
N CYS A 375 -2.79 -3.65 -17.52
CA CYS A 375 -1.79 -3.23 -18.51
C CYS A 375 -2.41 -2.65 -19.81
N PRO A 376 -1.90 -1.51 -20.33
CA PRO A 376 -2.09 -1.12 -21.73
C PRO A 376 -1.50 -2.15 -22.71
N ALA A 377 -1.91 -2.09 -23.98
CA ALA A 377 -1.43 -3.00 -25.02
C ALA A 377 -0.12 -2.52 -25.66
N GLY A 378 0.95 -3.30 -25.53
CA GLY A 378 2.21 -3.11 -26.29
C GLY A 378 3.44 -3.69 -25.60
N GLU A 379 3.61 -3.40 -24.31
CA GLU A 379 4.74 -3.82 -23.48
C GLU A 379 4.26 -4.36 -22.13
N GLY A 380 4.97 -5.36 -21.61
CA GLY A 380 4.76 -5.89 -20.28
C GLY A 380 5.46 -5.02 -19.21
N PRO A 381 4.80 -4.73 -18.08
CA PRO A 381 5.38 -3.91 -17.03
C PRO A 381 6.45 -4.67 -16.23
N LEU A 382 7.14 -3.93 -15.36
CA LEU A 382 8.13 -4.49 -14.45
C LEU A 382 7.53 -4.66 -13.05
N ALA A 383 7.62 -5.85 -12.49
CA ALA A 383 7.47 -6.07 -11.06
C ALA A 383 8.78 -5.67 -10.35
N VAL A 384 8.67 -4.83 -9.33
CA VAL A 384 9.79 -4.29 -8.54
C VAL A 384 9.59 -4.68 -7.07
N LEU A 385 10.46 -5.54 -6.53
CA LEU A 385 10.51 -5.84 -5.09
C LEU A 385 11.74 -5.15 -4.49
N PHE A 386 11.59 -4.41 -3.39
CA PHE A 386 12.69 -3.63 -2.83
C PHE A 386 12.63 -3.42 -1.32
N GLU A 387 13.78 -3.41 -0.64
CA GLU A 387 13.91 -2.96 0.74
C GLU A 387 13.93 -1.42 0.81
N CYS A 388 13.16 -0.83 1.73
CA CYS A 388 13.14 0.62 1.93
C CYS A 388 12.82 1.05 3.37
N GLY A 389 12.92 2.35 3.61
CA GLY A 389 12.49 3.01 4.83
C GLY A 389 12.00 4.44 4.58
N ASN A 390 11.55 5.09 5.64
CA ASN A 390 11.09 6.48 5.56
C ASN A 390 12.30 7.44 5.59
N ASN A 391 12.15 8.68 5.09
CA ASN A 391 13.27 9.64 4.98
C ASN A 391 14.04 9.81 6.30
N GLY A 392 15.35 9.56 6.28
CA GLY A 392 16.23 9.60 7.46
C GLY A 392 16.26 8.31 8.29
N GLY A 393 15.43 7.31 7.97
CA GLY A 393 15.40 6.00 8.62
C GLY A 393 16.34 4.97 7.98
N SER A 394 16.27 3.73 8.49
CA SER A 394 17.04 2.60 7.94
C SER A 394 16.54 2.22 6.53
N PRO A 395 17.43 2.01 5.54
CA PRO A 395 17.06 1.52 4.21
C PRO A 395 16.56 0.06 4.22
N TYR A 396 16.65 -0.62 5.36
CA TYR A 396 16.20 -2.00 5.59
C TYR A 396 14.90 -2.08 6.42
N ALA A 397 14.17 -0.98 6.61
CA ALA A 397 13.07 -0.91 7.58
C ALA A 397 11.85 -1.78 7.19
N ARG A 398 11.58 -1.96 5.89
CA ARG A 398 10.57 -2.87 5.34
C ARG A 398 10.98 -3.40 3.96
N ILE A 399 10.27 -4.41 3.49
CA ILE A 399 10.23 -4.79 2.07
C ILE A 399 8.92 -4.24 1.48
N ASP A 400 9.00 -3.74 0.25
CA ASP A 400 7.95 -3.03 -0.46
C ASP A 400 7.87 -3.56 -1.91
N PHE A 401 6.71 -3.42 -2.56
CA PHE A 401 6.46 -4.00 -3.89
C PHE A 401 5.64 -3.05 -4.77
N ALA A 402 6.10 -2.83 -6.01
CA ALA A 402 5.46 -1.93 -6.95
C ALA A 402 5.54 -2.44 -8.39
N ILE A 403 4.64 -1.95 -9.24
CA ILE A 403 4.64 -2.19 -10.69
C ILE A 403 5.10 -0.90 -11.41
N ALA A 404 6.06 -1.01 -12.33
CA ALA A 404 6.61 0.11 -13.10
C ALA A 404 6.33 -0.05 -14.60
N HIS A 405 5.87 1.02 -15.24
CA HIS A 405 5.51 1.05 -16.66
C HIS A 405 6.48 1.95 -17.46
N SER A 406 6.82 1.53 -18.68
CA SER A 406 7.82 2.19 -19.54
C SER A 406 7.33 3.52 -20.18
N GLU A 407 6.04 3.83 -20.02
CA GLU A 407 5.38 5.06 -20.51
C GLU A 407 5.21 6.12 -19.40
N SER A 408 5.56 5.80 -18.15
CA SER A 408 5.41 6.69 -16.98
C SER A 408 6.39 7.88 -16.99
N ARG A 409 6.07 8.89 -17.83
CA ARG A 409 6.75 10.19 -18.00
C ARG A 409 8.11 10.13 -18.72
N ARG A 410 8.24 10.97 -19.76
CA ARG A 410 9.55 11.50 -20.18
C ARG A 410 10.00 12.53 -19.14
N ALA A 411 11.21 12.41 -18.62
CA ALA A 411 11.85 13.51 -17.89
C ALA A 411 12.32 14.57 -18.88
N ALA A 412 11.98 15.84 -18.66
CA ALA A 412 12.47 16.94 -19.47
C ALA A 412 13.93 17.27 -19.08
N ALA A 413 14.86 17.13 -20.02
CA ALA A 413 16.28 17.37 -19.77
C ALA A 413 16.70 18.82 -20.10
N GLY A 414 17.58 19.39 -19.25
CA GLY A 414 18.34 20.60 -19.54
C GLY A 414 17.75 21.91 -18.97
N PRO A 415 18.54 22.70 -18.23
CA PRO A 415 18.13 24.03 -17.77
C PRO A 415 18.21 25.05 -18.92
N ARG A 416 17.17 25.86 -19.11
CA ARG A 416 17.27 27.10 -19.90
C ARG A 416 17.47 28.30 -18.98
N THR A 417 18.56 29.03 -19.21
CA THR A 417 18.87 30.28 -18.53
C THR A 417 17.88 31.37 -18.89
N THR A 418 17.42 32.12 -17.89
CA THR A 418 16.49 33.24 -18.08
C THR A 418 17.25 34.58 -18.14
N ALA A 419 17.26 35.20 -19.32
CA ALA A 419 17.59 36.62 -19.49
C ALA A 419 16.29 37.41 -19.69
N PRO A 420 16.05 38.52 -18.97
CA PRO A 420 14.78 39.24 -19.03
C PRO A 420 14.77 40.36 -20.09
N CYS A 421 13.71 40.44 -20.88
CA CYS A 421 13.25 41.63 -21.59
C CYS A 421 11.71 41.59 -21.77
N PRO A 422 11.03 42.73 -22.03
CA PRO A 422 9.74 42.99 -21.39
C PRO A 422 8.58 43.26 -22.38
N VAL A 423 7.61 44.07 -21.95
CA VAL A 423 6.47 44.68 -22.68
C VAL A 423 5.13 43.94 -22.60
N THR A 424 4.37 44.37 -21.58
CA THR A 424 2.90 44.55 -21.50
C THR A 424 1.97 44.09 -22.64
N ALA A 425 0.94 43.33 -22.26
CA ALA A 425 -0.46 43.65 -22.59
C ALA A 425 -1.37 43.09 -21.48
N ALA A 426 -2.56 43.67 -21.27
CA ALA A 426 -3.48 43.25 -20.20
C ALA A 426 -4.91 43.08 -20.70
N THR A 427 -5.57 41.98 -20.32
CA THR A 427 -7.00 41.87 -19.92
C THR A 427 -7.32 40.40 -19.56
N ALA A 428 -8.57 40.12 -19.14
CA ALA A 428 -9.07 38.78 -18.79
C ALA A 428 -8.27 38.05 -17.68
N ARG A 429 -8.22 38.65 -16.48
CA ARG A 429 -7.69 37.98 -15.28
C ARG A 429 -8.74 37.02 -14.72
N ALA A 430 -8.63 35.72 -15.00
CA ALA A 430 -9.29 34.70 -14.20
C ALA A 430 -8.92 34.89 -12.72
N HIS A 431 -9.90 34.84 -11.82
CA HIS A 431 -9.62 35.00 -10.39
C HIS A 431 -8.91 33.75 -9.86
N ARG A 432 -7.62 33.87 -9.55
CA ARG A 432 -6.92 32.85 -8.78
C ARG A 432 -7.58 32.71 -7.41
N PRO A 433 -7.86 31.48 -6.92
CA PRO A 433 -7.83 31.25 -5.48
C PRO A 433 -6.41 31.57 -5.00
N CYS A 434 -6.28 32.58 -4.15
CA CYS A 434 -4.99 33.09 -3.69
C CYS A 434 -5.17 33.62 -2.28
N ALA A 435 -4.20 33.35 -1.39
CA ALA A 435 -4.14 33.86 -0.02
C ALA A 435 -4.61 35.33 0.14
N SER A 436 -4.36 36.18 -0.87
CA SER A 436 -4.74 37.59 -0.87
C SER A 436 -6.24 37.89 -0.93
N SER A 437 -7.12 37.01 -1.44
CA SER A 437 -8.59 37.26 -1.39
C SER A 437 -9.16 36.87 -0.03
N LYS A 438 -8.78 35.69 0.47
CA LYS A 438 -9.08 35.21 1.84
C LYS A 438 -8.71 36.25 2.91
N ALA A 439 -7.54 36.87 2.81
CA ALA A 439 -7.05 37.91 3.72
C ALA A 439 -7.92 39.20 3.78
N ALA A 440 -8.87 39.39 2.86
CA ALA A 440 -9.81 40.50 2.85
C ALA A 440 -11.23 40.11 3.32
N THR A 441 -11.45 38.85 3.74
CA THR A 441 -12.78 38.30 4.09
C THR A 441 -12.80 37.71 5.50
N THR A 442 -13.93 37.85 6.21
CA THR A 442 -14.08 37.25 7.55
C THR A 442 -14.22 35.73 7.47
N THR A 443 -13.41 35.01 8.26
CA THR A 443 -13.43 33.55 8.37
C THR A 443 -13.98 33.11 9.73
N ALA A 444 -15.08 32.35 9.74
CA ALA A 444 -15.71 31.89 10.98
C ALA A 444 -15.07 30.60 11.53
N ALA A 445 -15.22 30.36 12.83
CA ALA A 445 -14.85 29.13 13.56
C ALA A 445 -13.36 28.70 13.60
N MET A 446 -12.48 29.34 12.82
CA MET A 446 -11.02 29.12 12.77
C MET A 446 -10.36 29.04 14.17
N ALA A 447 -9.27 28.29 14.29
CA ALA A 447 -8.32 28.37 15.38
C ALA A 447 -7.24 29.41 15.08
N GLU A 448 -6.81 30.13 16.12
CA GLU A 448 -5.72 31.11 16.09
C GLU A 448 -4.59 30.62 16.98
N TYR A 449 -3.51 30.12 16.39
CA TYR A 449 -2.39 29.58 17.15
C TYR A 449 -1.53 30.71 17.76
N GLU A 450 -1.07 30.55 19.00
CA GLU A 450 -0.26 31.58 19.68
C GLU A 450 1.15 31.70 19.07
N ASP A 451 1.81 30.56 18.80
CA ASP A 451 3.15 30.53 18.22
C ASP A 451 3.07 30.65 16.69
N LYS A 452 3.09 31.91 16.22
CA LYS A 452 3.07 32.26 14.79
C LYS A 452 4.29 31.75 14.00
N ALA A 453 5.42 31.51 14.65
CA ALA A 453 6.60 30.97 13.98
C ALA A 453 6.46 29.46 13.74
N LEU A 454 5.99 28.72 14.75
CA LEU A 454 5.66 27.31 14.65
C LEU A 454 4.52 27.07 13.65
N GLU A 455 3.44 27.85 13.73
CA GLU A 455 2.31 27.82 12.79
C GLU A 455 2.77 27.95 11.33
N ALA A 456 3.53 29.00 11.01
CA ALA A 456 4.08 29.20 9.68
C ALA A 456 5.01 28.04 9.25
N SER A 457 5.79 27.47 10.17
CA SER A 457 6.66 26.33 9.87
C SER A 457 5.88 25.04 9.54
N VAL A 458 4.72 24.83 10.17
CA VAL A 458 3.85 23.68 9.91
C VAL A 458 3.18 23.81 8.54
N PHE A 459 2.59 24.96 8.21
CA PHE A 459 2.00 25.18 6.89
C PHE A 459 3.07 25.14 5.76
N ALA A 460 4.27 25.66 6.01
CA ALA A 460 5.42 25.55 5.11
C ALA A 460 5.98 24.11 4.96
N LYS A 461 5.52 23.16 5.79
CA LYS A 461 5.78 21.72 5.68
C LYS A 461 4.63 21.01 4.96
N LEU A 462 3.38 21.21 5.39
CA LEU A 462 2.16 20.65 4.78
C LEU A 462 2.06 20.94 3.26
N SER A 463 2.38 22.17 2.86
CA SER A 463 2.44 22.60 1.45
C SER A 463 3.45 21.85 0.57
N LYS A 464 4.40 21.11 1.18
CA LYS A 464 5.42 20.31 0.48
C LYS A 464 5.20 18.81 0.60
N LEU A 465 4.23 18.36 1.40
CA LEU A 465 3.89 16.95 1.52
C LEU A 465 3.07 16.48 0.29
N PRO A 466 3.12 15.18 -0.03
CA PRO A 466 2.28 14.59 -1.07
C PRO A 466 0.79 14.92 -0.85
N PRO A 467 -0.01 15.00 -1.93
CA PRO A 467 -1.46 15.02 -1.81
C PRO A 467 -1.98 13.66 -1.31
N LEU A 468 -3.11 13.67 -0.60
CA LEU A 468 -3.77 12.43 -0.15
C LEU A 468 -4.55 11.78 -1.29
N VAL A 469 -5.16 12.58 -2.16
CA VAL A 469 -5.95 12.15 -3.33
C VAL A 469 -5.41 12.74 -4.63
N GLN A 470 -5.76 12.18 -5.78
CA GLN A 470 -5.37 12.71 -7.10
C GLN A 470 -6.51 13.49 -7.76
N PRO A 471 -6.22 14.53 -8.57
CA PRO A 471 -7.24 15.33 -9.26
C PRO A 471 -8.24 14.51 -10.08
N ALA A 472 -7.76 13.46 -10.76
CA ALA A 472 -8.60 12.57 -11.54
C ALA A 472 -9.62 11.78 -10.71
N GLU A 473 -9.30 11.46 -9.44
CA GLU A 473 -10.24 10.79 -8.52
C GLU A 473 -11.33 11.78 -8.04
N CYS A 474 -10.99 13.08 -7.93
CA CYS A 474 -11.97 14.14 -7.67
C CYS A 474 -12.92 14.35 -8.87
N ASP A 475 -12.40 14.31 -10.09
CA ASP A 475 -13.21 14.45 -11.31
C ASP A 475 -14.06 13.20 -11.60
N GLU A 476 -13.56 12.00 -11.27
CA GLU A 476 -14.37 10.76 -11.26
C GLU A 476 -15.55 10.88 -10.29
N LEU A 477 -15.30 11.34 -9.06
CA LEU A 477 -16.37 11.59 -8.09
C LEU A 477 -17.37 12.64 -8.62
N LYS A 478 -16.91 13.75 -9.21
CA LYS A 478 -17.78 14.77 -9.81
C LYS A 478 -18.68 14.17 -10.92
N ALA A 479 -18.15 13.28 -11.75
CA ALA A 479 -18.91 12.57 -12.78
C ALA A 479 -19.91 11.53 -12.20
N LEU A 480 -19.60 10.90 -11.06
CA LEU A 480 -20.53 10.02 -10.34
C LEU A 480 -21.65 10.80 -9.64
N LEU A 481 -21.32 11.94 -9.03
CA LEU A 481 -22.27 12.86 -8.42
C LEU A 481 -23.25 13.45 -9.46
N ALA A 482 -22.79 13.73 -10.68
CA ALA A 482 -23.67 14.11 -11.79
C ALA A 482 -24.68 13.01 -12.13
N LYS A 483 -24.26 11.73 -12.19
CA LYS A 483 -25.18 10.59 -12.37
C LYS A 483 -26.17 10.44 -11.21
N ALA A 484 -25.77 10.78 -9.99
CA ALA A 484 -26.65 10.71 -8.82
C ALA A 484 -27.72 11.81 -8.84
N ALA A 485 -27.40 13.03 -9.26
CA ALA A 485 -28.39 14.09 -9.49
C ALA A 485 -29.43 13.72 -10.58
N ASP A 486 -29.00 12.96 -11.59
CA ASP A 486 -29.87 12.37 -12.61
C ASP A 486 -30.70 11.15 -12.12
N GLY A 487 -30.52 10.69 -10.89
CA GLY A 487 -31.17 9.48 -10.34
C GLY A 487 -30.61 8.16 -10.89
N LYS A 488 -29.43 8.17 -11.53
CA LYS A 488 -28.76 7.02 -12.16
C LYS A 488 -27.73 6.34 -11.23
N ALA A 489 -27.59 6.83 -10.01
CA ALA A 489 -26.76 6.33 -8.92
C ALA A 489 -27.32 6.86 -7.58
N PHE A 490 -26.93 6.28 -6.45
CA PHE A 490 -27.31 6.80 -5.13
C PHE A 490 -26.09 6.91 -4.20
N ILE A 491 -25.97 8.04 -3.50
CA ILE A 491 -24.83 8.36 -2.65
C ILE A 491 -25.09 7.89 -1.22
N VAL A 492 -24.17 7.09 -0.68
CA VAL A 492 -24.09 6.76 0.74
C VAL A 492 -22.85 7.45 1.28
N GLN A 493 -23.04 8.61 1.91
CA GLN A 493 -21.97 9.29 2.64
C GLN A 493 -22.08 8.97 4.13
N GLY A 494 -20.97 8.58 4.75
CA GLY A 494 -20.95 8.39 6.18
C GLY A 494 -19.59 8.01 6.75
N GLY A 495 -19.53 7.99 8.07
CA GLY A 495 -18.31 7.77 8.85
C GLY A 495 -18.35 8.59 10.13
N ASP A 496 -17.22 8.76 10.79
CA ASP A 496 -17.19 9.34 12.12
C ASP A 496 -17.67 10.79 12.18
N CYS A 497 -18.15 11.16 13.37
CA CYS A 497 -18.50 12.55 13.64
C CYS A 497 -17.25 13.43 13.55
N ALA A 498 -16.28 13.21 14.44
CA ALA A 498 -14.89 13.60 14.27
C ALA A 498 -14.04 12.33 14.36
N GLU A 499 -13.07 12.18 13.47
CA GLU A 499 -12.03 11.15 13.65
C GLU A 499 -11.17 11.52 14.86
N ARG A 500 -10.66 10.50 15.57
CA ARG A 500 -9.68 10.65 16.65
C ARG A 500 -8.36 10.03 16.23
N PHE A 501 -7.22 10.58 16.64
CA PHE A 501 -5.91 9.99 16.32
C PHE A 501 -5.77 8.57 16.89
N MET A 502 -6.38 8.31 18.05
CA MET A 502 -6.44 6.98 18.67
C MET A 502 -7.32 5.95 17.92
N ASP A 503 -8.19 6.36 16.99
CA ASP A 503 -9.00 5.42 16.19
C ASP A 503 -8.27 4.92 14.92
N CYS A 504 -7.02 5.33 14.70
CA CYS A 504 -6.20 4.97 13.54
C CYS A 504 -5.66 3.51 13.62
N GLU A 505 -6.54 2.57 13.97
CA GLU A 505 -6.27 1.16 14.20
C GLU A 505 -6.83 0.30 13.06
N ALA A 506 -6.09 -0.73 12.64
CA ALA A 506 -6.45 -1.57 11.49
C ALA A 506 -7.88 -2.15 11.60
N GLU A 507 -8.24 -2.70 12.76
CA GLU A 507 -9.56 -3.30 13.00
C GLU A 507 -10.70 -2.26 12.98
N ARG A 508 -10.45 -1.06 13.53
CA ARG A 508 -11.43 0.05 13.51
C ARG A 508 -11.66 0.54 12.09
N LEU A 509 -10.59 0.72 11.33
CA LEU A 509 -10.64 1.17 9.93
C LEU A 509 -11.27 0.14 9.00
N GLU A 510 -10.98 -1.16 9.17
CA GLU A 510 -11.64 -2.22 8.39
C GLU A 510 -13.14 -2.29 8.70
N ALA A 511 -13.53 -2.26 9.99
CA ALA A 511 -14.94 -2.24 10.39
C ALA A 511 -15.68 -1.02 9.82
N GLN A 512 -15.02 0.15 9.79
CA GLN A 512 -15.58 1.38 9.24
C GLN A 512 -15.78 1.31 7.72
N LEU A 513 -14.81 0.76 6.98
CA LEU A 513 -14.98 0.53 5.54
C LEU A 513 -16.05 -0.52 5.26
N LYS A 514 -16.09 -1.60 6.06
CA LYS A 514 -17.07 -2.68 5.93
C LYS A 514 -18.49 -2.15 6.02
N VAL A 515 -18.84 -1.40 7.07
CA VAL A 515 -20.22 -0.91 7.23
C VAL A 515 -20.62 0.02 6.08
N LEU A 516 -19.72 0.90 5.61
CA LEU A 516 -20.02 1.82 4.51
C LEU A 516 -20.20 1.11 3.15
N VAL A 517 -19.35 0.12 2.83
CA VAL A 517 -19.51 -0.71 1.63
C VAL A 517 -20.78 -1.56 1.73
N GLN A 518 -21.12 -2.08 2.91
CA GLN A 518 -22.36 -2.84 3.13
C GLN A 518 -23.61 -1.97 2.95
N MET A 519 -23.63 -0.75 3.50
CA MET A 519 -24.71 0.23 3.27
C MET A 519 -24.86 0.56 1.78
N GLY A 520 -23.75 0.79 1.07
CA GLY A 520 -23.75 1.02 -0.38
C GLY A 520 -24.31 -0.17 -1.17
N ALA A 521 -23.86 -1.40 -0.86
CA ALA A 521 -24.31 -2.61 -1.52
C ALA A 521 -25.82 -2.86 -1.33
N ILE A 522 -26.34 -2.62 -0.12
CA ILE A 522 -27.77 -2.74 0.20
C ILE A 522 -28.63 -1.81 -0.66
N VAL A 523 -28.26 -0.53 -0.77
CA VAL A 523 -29.04 0.46 -1.56
C VAL A 523 -28.85 0.23 -3.08
N GLY A 524 -27.64 -0.12 -3.52
CA GLY A 524 -27.38 -0.48 -4.93
C GLY A 524 -28.18 -1.71 -5.39
N GLN A 525 -28.33 -2.71 -4.52
CA GLN A 525 -29.13 -3.91 -4.79
C GLN A 525 -30.63 -3.62 -4.94
N ALA A 526 -31.18 -2.67 -4.19
CA ALA A 526 -32.61 -2.34 -4.25
C ALA A 526 -32.96 -1.33 -5.36
N THR A 527 -32.06 -0.39 -5.66
CA THR A 527 -32.24 0.57 -6.78
C THR A 527 -31.89 -0.03 -8.15
N GLY A 528 -31.05 -1.07 -8.19
CA GLY A 528 -30.44 -1.56 -9.43
C GLY A 528 -29.36 -0.62 -9.99
N THR A 529 -29.00 0.45 -9.27
CA THR A 529 -28.01 1.46 -9.70
C THR A 529 -26.67 1.27 -8.96
N PRO A 530 -25.54 1.74 -9.52
CA PRO A 530 -24.27 1.75 -8.80
C PRO A 530 -24.33 2.68 -7.57
N PRO A 531 -23.93 2.21 -6.38
CA PRO A 531 -23.79 3.10 -5.22
C PRO A 531 -22.54 3.97 -5.34
N VAL A 532 -22.58 5.16 -4.76
CA VAL A 532 -21.43 6.06 -4.60
C VAL A 532 -21.11 6.17 -3.11
N VAL A 533 -20.08 5.46 -2.65
CA VAL A 533 -19.68 5.43 -1.24
C VAL A 533 -18.71 6.57 -0.95
N ILE A 534 -19.05 7.46 -0.01
CA ILE A 534 -18.21 8.59 0.40
C ILE A 534 -17.94 8.49 1.90
N ALA A 535 -16.73 8.09 2.27
CA ALA A 535 -16.33 7.92 3.65
C ALA A 535 -15.97 9.27 4.31
N ARG A 536 -16.53 9.55 5.49
CA ARG A 536 -16.11 10.64 6.40
C ARG A 536 -14.85 10.19 7.13
N ILE A 537 -13.72 10.20 6.43
CA ILE A 537 -12.49 9.53 6.87
C ILE A 537 -11.25 10.15 6.21
N ALA A 538 -10.09 9.98 6.84
CA ALA A 538 -8.80 10.52 6.43
C ALA A 538 -8.79 12.06 6.25
N GLY A 539 -9.38 12.79 7.21
CA GLY A 539 -9.32 14.26 7.26
C GLY A 539 -10.30 14.93 8.23
N GLN A 540 -11.27 14.19 8.76
CA GLN A 540 -12.38 14.69 9.58
C GLN A 540 -12.00 14.94 11.06
N TYR A 541 -10.76 15.38 11.30
CA TYR A 541 -10.20 15.69 12.62
C TYR A 541 -10.52 17.11 13.11
N GLY A 542 -11.31 17.92 12.38
CA GLY A 542 -11.69 19.29 12.77
C GLY A 542 -13.21 19.48 12.89
N LYS A 543 -13.67 20.22 13.90
CA LYS A 543 -15.09 20.52 14.17
C LYS A 543 -15.32 21.97 14.61
N PRO A 544 -16.29 22.69 14.03
CA PRO A 544 -16.70 24.00 14.55
C PRO A 544 -17.47 23.83 15.86
N ARG A 545 -17.26 24.75 16.80
CA ARG A 545 -17.94 24.76 18.12
C ARG A 545 -18.84 25.99 18.25
N SER A 546 -19.98 25.85 18.94
CA SER A 546 -20.93 26.95 19.19
C SER A 546 -20.42 28.02 20.16
N LYS A 547 -19.34 27.74 20.89
CA LYS A 547 -18.59 28.66 21.76
C LYS A 547 -17.08 28.37 21.61
N PRO A 548 -16.19 29.35 21.85
CA PRO A 548 -14.74 29.11 21.86
C PRO A 548 -14.29 28.35 23.12
N THR A 549 -15.00 28.53 24.23
CA THR A 549 -14.75 27.96 25.56
C THR A 549 -15.88 27.04 26.01
N GLU A 550 -15.59 26.15 26.94
CA GLU A 550 -16.57 25.35 27.69
C GLU A 550 -16.15 25.19 29.15
N THR A 551 -17.12 25.08 30.06
CA THR A 551 -16.88 24.88 31.48
C THR A 551 -16.80 23.39 31.78
N VAL A 552 -15.75 22.95 32.49
CA VAL A 552 -15.52 21.55 32.86
C VAL A 552 -15.29 21.46 34.37
N ASP A 553 -15.99 20.55 35.04
CA ASP A 553 -15.91 20.36 36.48
C ASP A 553 -14.47 20.05 36.93
N GLY A 554 -14.02 20.73 37.98
CA GLY A 554 -12.64 20.66 38.48
C GLY A 554 -11.61 21.48 37.69
N PHE A 555 -11.92 21.92 36.47
CA PHE A 555 -10.99 22.68 35.61
C PHE A 555 -11.44 24.12 35.30
N GLY A 556 -12.71 24.46 35.50
CA GLY A 556 -13.25 25.80 35.25
C GLY A 556 -13.56 26.04 33.77
N GLU A 557 -13.46 27.29 33.31
CA GLU A 557 -13.64 27.62 31.88
C GLU A 557 -12.34 27.39 31.11
N ILE A 558 -12.38 26.49 30.14
CA ILE A 558 -11.25 26.09 29.30
C ILE A 558 -11.63 26.16 27.81
N MET A 559 -10.65 26.09 26.90
CA MET A 559 -10.93 26.08 25.46
C MET A 559 -11.76 24.85 25.07
N SER A 560 -12.76 25.06 24.21
CA SER A 560 -13.57 23.98 23.65
C SER A 560 -12.72 23.04 22.81
N PHE A 561 -12.96 21.72 22.95
CA PHE A 561 -12.39 20.73 22.04
C PHE A 561 -12.90 20.98 20.62
N LYS A 562 -12.00 21.21 19.66
CA LYS A 562 -12.27 21.54 18.25
C LYS A 562 -11.95 20.38 17.29
N GLY A 563 -11.75 19.17 17.82
CA GLY A 563 -11.23 18.03 17.07
C GLY A 563 -9.70 17.95 17.14
N ASP A 564 -9.17 16.73 16.97
CA ASP A 564 -7.76 16.41 17.21
C ASP A 564 -6.77 17.23 16.37
N ASN A 565 -7.16 17.77 15.20
CA ASN A 565 -6.33 18.68 14.40
C ASN A 565 -5.97 19.99 15.13
N ILE A 566 -6.74 20.37 16.15
CA ILE A 566 -6.65 21.68 16.81
C ILE A 566 -6.14 21.55 18.24
N ASN A 567 -6.77 20.71 19.06
CA ASN A 567 -6.43 20.49 20.47
C ASN A 567 -6.85 19.08 20.92
N GLY A 568 -6.32 18.63 22.07
CA GLY A 568 -6.70 17.33 22.63
C GLY A 568 -8.04 17.36 23.36
N TYR A 569 -8.61 16.18 23.60
CA TYR A 569 -9.88 16.04 24.31
C TYR A 569 -9.74 16.29 25.82
N GLU A 570 -8.62 15.89 26.42
CA GLU A 570 -8.36 16.05 27.85
C GLU A 570 -8.30 17.53 28.28
N PRO A 571 -8.77 17.89 29.49
CA PRO A 571 -8.76 19.28 29.97
C PRO A 571 -7.38 19.95 29.95
N ALA A 572 -6.31 19.17 30.16
CA ALA A 572 -4.92 19.65 30.11
C ALA A 572 -4.42 19.92 28.67
N GLU A 573 -5.04 19.34 27.65
CA GLU A 573 -4.63 19.45 26.24
C GLU A 573 -5.44 20.45 25.42
N ARG A 574 -6.28 21.28 26.06
CA ARG A 574 -7.21 22.19 25.35
C ARG A 574 -6.56 23.35 24.62
N LYS A 575 -5.27 23.64 24.85
CA LYS A 575 -4.54 24.66 24.10
C LYS A 575 -4.42 24.28 22.61
N TRP A 576 -4.61 25.24 21.72
CA TRP A 576 -4.49 25.00 20.28
C TRP A 576 -3.01 24.87 19.88
N ASP A 577 -2.59 23.70 19.39
CA ASP A 577 -1.21 23.42 18.93
C ASP A 577 -1.19 23.18 17.41
N PRO A 578 -0.49 23.99 16.61
CA PRO A 578 -0.45 23.79 15.15
C PRO A 578 0.26 22.49 14.76
N LYS A 579 1.09 21.86 15.61
CA LYS A 579 1.70 20.56 15.29
C LYS A 579 0.66 19.47 15.00
N ARG A 580 -0.48 19.51 15.68
CA ARG A 580 -1.57 18.55 15.51
C ARG A 580 -2.14 18.53 14.08
N LEU A 581 -2.00 19.62 13.31
CA LEU A 581 -2.33 19.66 11.88
C LEU A 581 -1.42 18.75 11.03
N LEU A 582 -0.14 18.65 11.40
CA LEU A 582 0.83 17.76 10.75
C LEU A 582 0.57 16.31 11.14
N ASP A 583 0.27 16.07 12.43
CA ASP A 583 -0.07 14.73 12.92
C ASP A 583 -1.36 14.23 12.25
N GLY A 584 -2.38 15.09 12.11
CA GLY A 584 -3.60 14.78 11.39
C GLY A 584 -3.39 14.48 9.90
N TYR A 585 -2.48 15.18 9.21
CA TYR A 585 -2.06 14.79 7.87
C TYR A 585 -1.47 13.37 7.85
N PHE A 586 -0.62 13.01 8.82
CA PHE A 586 0.01 11.68 8.86
C PHE A 586 -0.96 10.55 9.22
N HIS A 587 -1.90 10.77 10.13
CA HIS A 587 -3.00 9.83 10.38
C HIS A 587 -3.89 9.69 9.14
N SER A 588 -4.24 10.80 8.47
CA SER A 588 -5.00 10.77 7.21
C SER A 588 -4.29 9.95 6.12
N ALA A 589 -2.97 10.15 5.96
CA ALA A 589 -2.16 9.39 5.01
C ALA A 589 -2.08 7.89 5.37
N ALA A 590 -1.90 7.56 6.65
CA ALA A 590 -1.86 6.17 7.12
C ALA A 590 -3.20 5.46 6.89
N THR A 591 -4.30 6.09 7.31
CA THR A 591 -5.67 5.62 7.12
C THR A 591 -6.00 5.41 5.64
N LEU A 592 -5.80 6.43 4.79
CA LEU A 592 -6.14 6.30 3.36
C LEU A 592 -5.26 5.28 2.64
N ASN A 593 -3.99 5.16 3.00
CA ASN A 593 -3.11 4.11 2.48
C ASN A 593 -3.59 2.71 2.90
N TYR A 594 -3.94 2.51 4.17
CA TYR A 594 -4.46 1.23 4.67
C TYR A 594 -5.77 0.84 3.97
N LEU A 595 -6.74 1.76 3.89
CA LEU A 595 -8.02 1.51 3.23
C LEU A 595 -7.89 1.24 1.72
N ARG A 596 -6.98 1.95 1.03
CA ARG A 596 -6.61 1.64 -0.37
C ARG A 596 -5.93 0.28 -0.49
N SER A 597 -5.09 -0.11 0.47
CA SER A 597 -4.45 -1.43 0.46
C SER A 597 -5.47 -2.57 0.64
N LEU A 598 -6.45 -2.43 1.55
CA LEU A 598 -7.55 -3.39 1.71
C LEU A 598 -8.31 -3.63 0.40
N ARG A 599 -8.63 -2.56 -0.35
CA ARG A 599 -9.27 -2.66 -1.68
C ARG A 599 -8.41 -3.43 -2.70
N MET A 600 -7.09 -3.44 -2.55
CA MET A 600 -6.16 -4.13 -3.46
C MET A 600 -5.80 -5.56 -3.04
N SER A 601 -5.81 -5.87 -1.73
CA SER A 601 -5.27 -7.14 -1.21
C SER A 601 -6.30 -8.09 -0.60
N ALA A 602 -7.47 -7.60 -0.18
CA ALA A 602 -8.43 -8.40 0.58
C ALA A 602 -9.43 -9.14 -0.32
N ASP A 603 -9.78 -10.37 0.05
CA ASP A 603 -11.05 -10.96 -0.40
C ASP A 603 -12.21 -10.26 0.34
N LEU A 604 -12.66 -9.13 -0.21
CA LEU A 604 -13.84 -8.40 0.26
C LEU A 604 -15.16 -9.17 0.04
N SER A 605 -15.11 -10.45 -0.36
CA SER A 605 -16.30 -11.29 -0.39
C SER A 605 -16.90 -11.51 1.01
N SER A 606 -16.18 -11.27 2.11
CA SER A 606 -16.76 -11.26 3.47
C SER A 606 -17.68 -10.06 3.74
N PHE A 607 -17.62 -9.01 2.90
CA PHE A 607 -18.50 -7.84 3.02
C PHE A 607 -19.88 -8.09 2.38
N LYS A 608 -20.05 -9.10 1.51
CA LYS A 608 -21.36 -9.47 0.94
C LYS A 608 -22.33 -10.06 1.97
N ASP A 609 -21.79 -10.54 3.09
CA ASP A 609 -22.53 -11.18 4.16
C ASP A 609 -23.08 -10.12 5.12
N ILE A 610 -24.24 -9.59 4.75
CA ILE A 610 -25.04 -8.68 5.58
C ILE A 610 -25.71 -9.48 6.69
N ASP A 611 -25.37 -9.22 7.96
CA ASP A 611 -26.20 -9.68 9.07
C ASP A 611 -27.47 -8.83 9.15
N VAL A 612 -28.62 -9.50 9.20
CA VAL A 612 -29.93 -8.89 9.41
C VAL A 612 -30.70 -9.55 10.56
N GLY A 613 -30.08 -10.48 11.29
CA GLY A 613 -30.70 -11.20 12.41
C GLY A 613 -31.11 -10.26 13.55
N PHE A 614 -30.41 -9.14 13.72
CA PHE A 614 -30.80 -8.08 14.65
C PHE A 614 -32.17 -7.44 14.31
N THR A 615 -32.65 -7.55 13.06
CA THR A 615 -33.95 -7.01 12.64
C THR A 615 -35.14 -7.96 12.88
N ALA A 616 -34.95 -9.09 13.56
CA ALA A 616 -35.97 -10.15 13.71
C ALA A 616 -37.28 -9.71 14.40
N SER A 617 -37.26 -8.63 15.19
CA SER A 617 -38.43 -8.01 15.81
C SER A 617 -39.21 -7.06 14.87
N SER A 618 -38.64 -6.71 13.71
CA SER A 618 -39.24 -5.77 12.76
C SER A 618 -40.26 -6.45 11.85
N ALA A 619 -41.40 -5.80 11.60
CA ALA A 619 -42.34 -6.22 10.57
C ALA A 619 -41.70 -6.31 9.16
N ALA A 620 -40.61 -5.56 8.92
CA ALA A 620 -39.86 -5.58 7.66
C ALA A 620 -38.82 -6.72 7.57
N HIS A 621 -38.68 -7.59 8.58
CA HIS A 621 -37.60 -8.59 8.65
C HIS A 621 -37.50 -9.48 7.40
N ALA A 622 -38.63 -9.99 6.90
CA ALA A 622 -38.65 -10.83 5.70
C ALA A 622 -38.12 -10.11 4.45
N GLN A 623 -38.43 -8.82 4.30
CA GLN A 623 -37.91 -7.99 3.20
C GLN A 623 -36.42 -7.66 3.39
N ASN A 624 -35.98 -7.44 4.62
CA ASN A 624 -34.55 -7.24 4.93
C ASN A 624 -33.73 -8.50 4.59
N VAL A 625 -34.24 -9.70 4.90
CA VAL A 625 -33.64 -10.98 4.52
C VAL A 625 -33.58 -11.15 3.00
N GLN A 626 -34.63 -10.76 2.26
CA GLN A 626 -34.64 -10.78 0.79
C GLN A 626 -33.58 -9.82 0.20
N ILE A 627 -33.45 -8.60 0.73
CA ILE A 627 -32.44 -7.62 0.28
C ILE A 627 -31.02 -8.14 0.54
N ALA A 628 -30.76 -8.66 1.74
CA ALA A 628 -29.46 -9.26 2.10
C ALA A 628 -29.10 -10.47 1.23
N ALA A 629 -30.08 -11.36 0.95
CA ALA A 629 -29.91 -12.48 0.03
C ALA A 629 -29.65 -12.00 -1.42
N GLY A 630 -30.26 -10.89 -1.83
CA GLY A 630 -29.99 -10.21 -3.09
C GLY A 630 -28.53 -9.75 -3.21
N VAL A 631 -28.04 -9.00 -2.21
CA VAL A 631 -26.64 -8.53 -2.14
C VAL A 631 -25.68 -9.73 -2.26
N LYS A 632 -25.89 -10.76 -1.44
CA LYS A 632 -25.09 -11.99 -1.43
C LYS A 632 -25.12 -12.75 -2.76
N LYS A 633 -26.26 -12.79 -3.45
CA LYS A 633 -26.43 -13.42 -4.77
C LYS A 633 -25.79 -12.60 -5.90
N SER A 634 -25.73 -11.28 -5.78
CA SER A 634 -25.18 -10.40 -6.83
C SER A 634 -23.69 -10.62 -7.07
N GLY A 635 -22.92 -10.93 -6.01
CA GLY A 635 -21.45 -11.04 -6.05
C GLY A 635 -20.71 -9.70 -6.26
N LYS A 636 -21.41 -8.57 -6.38
CA LYS A 636 -20.84 -7.30 -6.85
C LYS A 636 -20.10 -6.46 -5.80
N THR A 637 -19.96 -6.92 -4.56
CA THR A 637 -19.34 -6.13 -3.50
C THR A 637 -17.89 -5.73 -3.78
N ALA A 638 -17.16 -6.49 -4.61
CA ALA A 638 -15.81 -6.12 -5.06
C ALA A 638 -15.81 -4.93 -6.05
N GLU A 639 -16.79 -4.85 -6.96
CA GLU A 639 -16.98 -3.68 -7.84
C GLU A 639 -17.49 -2.47 -7.04
N GLN A 640 -18.29 -2.72 -6.01
CA GLN A 640 -18.86 -1.70 -5.11
C GLN A 640 -17.88 -1.22 -4.02
N ALA A 641 -16.66 -1.78 -3.94
CA ALA A 641 -15.61 -1.37 -3.01
C ALA A 641 -14.85 -0.09 -3.43
N VAL A 642 -15.36 0.66 -4.42
CA VAL A 642 -14.90 2.01 -4.74
C VAL A 642 -15.49 2.98 -3.71
N PHE A 643 -14.64 3.51 -2.85
CA PHE A 643 -14.98 4.56 -1.89
C PHE A 643 -14.16 5.82 -2.17
N PHE A 644 -14.78 6.97 -1.89
CA PHE A 644 -14.13 8.28 -1.89
C PHE A 644 -14.02 8.80 -0.44
N THR A 645 -13.26 9.86 -0.20
CA THR A 645 -13.09 10.49 1.12
C THR A 645 -13.66 11.90 1.14
N ALA A 646 -14.18 12.32 2.29
CA ALA A 646 -14.64 13.69 2.51
C ALA A 646 -14.63 14.16 3.96
N HIS A 647 -14.34 15.45 4.19
CA HIS A 647 -14.42 16.10 5.50
C HIS A 647 -14.91 17.56 5.42
N GLU A 648 -15.21 18.14 6.59
CA GLU A 648 -15.49 19.56 6.72
C GLU A 648 -14.18 20.36 6.67
N ALA A 649 -14.02 21.19 5.63
CA ALA A 649 -12.86 22.07 5.45
C ALA A 649 -12.95 23.29 6.40
N MET A 650 -12.81 23.03 7.70
CA MET A 650 -13.07 23.99 8.77
C MET A 650 -11.92 24.99 8.95
N GLN A 651 -10.68 24.50 9.09
CA GLN A 651 -9.47 25.35 9.21
C GLN A 651 -8.90 25.65 7.81
N LEU A 652 -9.27 26.77 7.22
CA LEU A 652 -8.92 27.10 5.83
C LEU A 652 -7.42 27.19 5.53
N ASP A 653 -6.56 27.33 6.54
CA ASP A 653 -5.09 27.39 6.34
C ASP A 653 -4.50 26.00 6.09
N LEU A 654 -5.08 24.96 6.72
CA LEU A 654 -4.72 23.57 6.44
C LEU A 654 -5.14 23.20 5.02
N GLU A 655 -6.36 23.55 4.63
CA GLU A 655 -6.92 23.22 3.32
C GLU A 655 -6.22 23.98 2.19
N GLU A 656 -5.87 25.25 2.41
CA GLU A 656 -5.00 26.01 1.50
C GLU A 656 -3.60 25.38 1.40
N ALA A 657 -3.02 24.92 2.52
CA ALA A 657 -1.75 24.20 2.53
C ALA A 657 -1.82 22.78 1.92
N LEU A 658 -3.00 22.21 1.71
CA LEU A 658 -3.22 20.92 1.02
C LEU A 658 -3.79 21.08 -0.41
N THR A 659 -4.05 22.32 -0.84
CA THR A 659 -4.42 22.65 -2.21
C THR A 659 -3.23 22.62 -3.16
N ARG A 660 -3.44 22.18 -4.40
CA ARG A 660 -2.42 22.08 -5.46
C ARG A 660 -2.98 22.62 -6.80
N PRO A 661 -2.22 23.46 -7.54
CA PRO A 661 -2.60 23.90 -8.88
C PRO A 661 -2.34 22.79 -9.91
N VAL A 662 -3.25 22.64 -10.88
CA VAL A 662 -3.23 21.63 -11.93
C VAL A 662 -3.69 22.29 -13.23
N GLY A 663 -2.73 22.78 -14.02
CA GLY A 663 -3.03 23.71 -15.11
C GLY A 663 -3.54 25.03 -14.53
N GLU A 664 -4.73 25.47 -14.95
CA GLU A 664 -5.41 26.65 -14.40
C GLU A 664 -6.31 26.31 -13.18
N ALA A 665 -6.72 25.05 -13.06
CA ALA A 665 -7.56 24.54 -11.99
C ALA A 665 -6.77 24.40 -10.67
N HIS A 666 -7.48 24.49 -9.54
CA HIS A 666 -6.89 24.29 -8.21
C HIS A 666 -7.72 23.22 -7.48
N TYR A 667 -7.08 22.14 -7.06
CA TYR A 667 -7.75 21.06 -6.33
C TYR A 667 -7.29 21.09 -4.87
N ASN A 668 -8.23 21.03 -3.94
CA ASN A 668 -7.91 20.69 -2.57
C ASN A 668 -7.69 19.18 -2.51
N LEU A 669 -6.45 18.73 -2.31
CA LEU A 669 -6.11 17.31 -2.36
C LEU A 669 -5.93 16.69 -0.97
N SER A 670 -6.56 17.30 0.04
CA SER A 670 -6.83 16.69 1.34
C SER A 670 -7.87 15.57 1.24
N ALA A 671 -8.95 15.78 0.47
CA ALA A 671 -9.99 14.77 0.23
C ALA A 671 -10.64 14.92 -1.16
N HIS A 672 -11.41 13.91 -1.57
CA HIS A 672 -12.04 13.87 -2.88
C HIS A 672 -13.14 14.95 -3.01
N LEU A 673 -14.00 15.03 -1.98
CA LEU A 673 -14.99 16.09 -1.76
C LEU A 673 -14.70 16.75 -0.41
N VAL A 674 -14.90 18.06 -0.31
CA VAL A 674 -14.93 18.79 0.97
C VAL A 674 -16.25 19.54 1.09
N TRP A 675 -16.74 19.82 2.32
CA TRP A 675 -17.96 20.62 2.51
C TRP A 675 -17.78 21.82 3.43
N ILE A 676 -18.62 22.84 3.21
CA ILE A 676 -18.80 24.00 4.10
C ILE A 676 -19.86 23.66 5.15
N GLY A 677 -19.54 23.89 6.43
CA GLY A 677 -20.46 23.68 7.55
C GLY A 677 -21.56 24.75 7.65
N ASP A 678 -22.67 24.40 8.30
CA ASP A 678 -23.85 25.28 8.48
C ASP A 678 -23.53 26.54 9.32
N ARG A 679 -22.35 26.58 9.95
CA ARG A 679 -21.80 27.72 10.72
C ARG A 679 -20.76 28.55 9.96
N THR A 680 -20.26 28.07 8.81
CA THR A 680 -19.17 28.70 8.03
C THR A 680 -19.59 29.08 6.60
N ARG A 681 -20.86 28.86 6.23
CA ARG A 681 -21.45 29.12 4.92
C ARG A 681 -21.89 30.57 4.66
N GLN A 682 -21.29 31.56 5.32
CA GLN A 682 -21.63 32.97 5.08
C GLN A 682 -21.30 33.35 3.63
N LEU A 683 -22.27 33.90 2.89
CA LEU A 683 -22.17 34.16 1.44
C LEU A 683 -20.93 34.98 1.02
N LEU A 684 -20.51 35.94 1.86
CA LEU A 684 -19.32 36.78 1.65
C LEU A 684 -18.14 36.41 2.59
N GLY A 685 -18.20 35.22 3.20
CA GLY A 685 -17.18 34.69 4.11
C GLY A 685 -16.08 33.91 3.40
N GLY A 686 -14.90 33.83 4.02
CA GLY A 686 -13.71 33.25 3.40
C GLY A 686 -13.85 31.77 3.01
N HIS A 687 -14.73 31.01 3.65
CA HIS A 687 -15.02 29.61 3.26
C HIS A 687 -15.71 29.54 1.90
N VAL A 688 -16.71 30.40 1.64
CA VAL A 688 -17.44 30.41 0.35
C VAL A 688 -16.51 30.89 -0.77
N GLU A 689 -15.69 31.93 -0.52
CA GLU A 689 -14.68 32.41 -1.47
C GLU A 689 -13.60 31.35 -1.78
N TYR A 690 -13.10 30.64 -0.77
CA TYR A 690 -12.15 29.53 -0.97
C TYR A 690 -12.77 28.41 -1.81
N PHE A 691 -13.98 27.96 -1.47
CA PHE A 691 -14.67 26.87 -2.15
C PHE A 691 -15.01 27.19 -3.62
N ARG A 692 -15.39 28.44 -3.91
CA ARG A 692 -15.64 28.95 -5.27
C ARG A 692 -14.45 28.77 -6.21
N GLY A 693 -13.22 28.76 -5.68
CA GLY A 693 -11.99 28.57 -6.46
C GLY A 693 -11.52 27.12 -6.61
N LEU A 694 -12.16 26.16 -5.95
CA LEU A 694 -11.78 24.74 -6.04
C LEU A 694 -12.34 24.07 -7.30
N ALA A 695 -11.64 23.07 -7.83
CA ALA A 695 -12.06 22.23 -8.95
C ALA A 695 -12.85 20.98 -8.50
N ASN A 696 -12.59 20.49 -7.27
CA ASN A 696 -13.28 19.38 -6.61
C ASN A 696 -14.82 19.52 -6.71
N PRO A 697 -15.56 18.40 -6.65
CA PRO A 697 -16.94 18.44 -6.17
C PRO A 697 -16.96 18.92 -4.71
N ILE A 698 -17.91 19.79 -4.38
CA ILE A 698 -17.99 20.46 -3.08
C ILE A 698 -19.38 20.31 -2.46
N GLY A 699 -19.44 20.18 -1.14
CA GLY A 699 -20.68 20.18 -0.37
C GLY A 699 -20.95 21.51 0.34
N VAL A 700 -22.23 21.79 0.61
CA VAL A 700 -22.65 22.86 1.53
C VAL A 700 -23.80 22.37 2.41
N LYS A 701 -23.66 22.52 3.72
CA LYS A 701 -24.70 22.18 4.69
C LYS A 701 -25.82 23.23 4.66
N VAL A 702 -27.08 22.81 4.72
CA VAL A 702 -28.24 23.71 4.71
C VAL A 702 -29.21 23.33 5.84
N GLY A 703 -29.20 24.11 6.92
CA GLY A 703 -30.14 23.99 8.04
C GLY A 703 -31.35 24.95 7.97
N PRO A 704 -32.23 24.93 9.00
CA PRO A 704 -33.43 25.78 9.08
C PRO A 704 -33.16 27.30 9.21
N SER A 705 -31.90 27.71 9.27
CA SER A 705 -31.48 29.12 9.29
C SER A 705 -31.15 29.65 7.89
N MET A 706 -31.15 28.80 6.86
CA MET A 706 -31.03 29.22 5.48
C MET A 706 -32.34 29.88 5.01
N LYS A 707 -32.22 30.84 4.10
CA LYS A 707 -33.36 31.46 3.41
C LYS A 707 -33.36 31.07 1.93
N ASP A 708 -34.52 31.17 1.30
CA ASP A 708 -34.70 30.86 -0.12
C ASP A 708 -33.84 31.74 -1.05
N ASP A 709 -33.71 33.04 -0.74
CA ASP A 709 -32.88 33.99 -1.48
C ASP A 709 -31.37 33.75 -1.25
N GLU A 710 -30.96 33.65 0.02
CA GLU A 710 -29.59 33.34 0.44
C GLU A 710 -29.07 32.04 -0.20
N LEU A 711 -29.92 31.01 -0.32
CA LEU A 711 -29.58 29.74 -0.96
C LEU A 711 -29.41 29.88 -2.48
N ALA A 712 -30.26 30.65 -3.15
CA ALA A 712 -30.17 30.88 -4.60
C ALA A 712 -28.88 31.64 -4.96
N ASP A 713 -28.50 32.66 -4.18
CA ASP A 713 -27.22 33.35 -4.32
C ASP A 713 -26.04 32.42 -4.03
N LEU A 714 -26.10 31.64 -2.95
CA LEU A 714 -25.00 30.74 -2.56
C LEU A 714 -24.74 29.65 -3.60
N VAL A 715 -25.79 29.08 -4.21
CA VAL A 715 -25.68 28.14 -5.33
C VAL A 715 -25.07 28.82 -6.57
N THR A 716 -25.43 30.08 -6.82
CA THR A 716 -24.87 30.89 -7.92
C THR A 716 -23.38 31.20 -7.73
N VAL A 717 -22.96 31.48 -6.49
CA VAL A 717 -21.55 31.74 -6.14
C VAL A 717 -20.71 30.45 -6.18
N LEU A 718 -21.25 29.30 -5.76
CA LEU A 718 -20.51 28.03 -5.66
C LEU A 718 -20.51 27.18 -6.94
N ASN A 719 -21.46 27.37 -7.86
CA ASN A 719 -21.46 26.69 -9.17
C ASN A 719 -21.75 27.66 -10.35
N PRO A 720 -20.92 28.71 -10.54
CA PRO A 720 -21.17 29.77 -11.54
C PRO A 720 -21.10 29.28 -12.99
N HIS A 721 -20.42 28.15 -13.24
CA HIS A 721 -20.28 27.53 -14.56
C HIS A 721 -21.33 26.46 -14.85
N LYS A 722 -22.27 26.22 -13.93
CA LYS A 722 -23.34 25.22 -14.05
C LYS A 722 -22.80 23.80 -14.34
N GLU A 723 -21.67 23.44 -13.74
CA GLU A 723 -21.10 22.10 -13.84
C GLU A 723 -22.01 21.07 -13.16
N ALA A 724 -22.36 19.98 -13.85
CA ALA A 724 -23.12 18.88 -13.24
C ALA A 724 -22.27 18.13 -12.21
N GLY A 725 -22.87 17.72 -11.07
CA GLY A 725 -22.16 17.03 -9.98
C GLY A 725 -21.21 17.89 -9.15
N LYS A 726 -21.06 19.17 -9.48
CA LYS A 726 -20.13 20.11 -8.84
C LYS A 726 -20.49 20.49 -7.41
N LEU A 727 -21.77 20.77 -7.16
CA LEU A 727 -22.26 21.27 -5.88
C LEU A 727 -23.28 20.31 -5.27
N VAL A 728 -23.01 19.87 -4.04
CA VAL A 728 -23.88 19.02 -3.25
C VAL A 728 -24.55 19.85 -2.15
N ILE A 729 -25.87 19.93 -2.16
CA ILE A 729 -26.65 20.57 -1.10
C ILE A 729 -27.01 19.50 -0.06
N ILE A 730 -26.45 19.66 1.14
CA ILE A 730 -26.54 18.68 2.22
C ILE A 730 -27.51 19.20 3.29
N THR A 731 -28.79 18.84 3.18
CA THR A 731 -29.88 19.42 3.98
C THR A 731 -30.03 18.76 5.34
N ARG A 732 -30.19 19.55 6.42
CA ARG A 732 -30.26 19.09 7.82
C ARG A 732 -31.27 19.90 8.67
N TYR A 733 -32.56 19.69 8.46
CA TYR A 733 -33.61 20.49 9.10
C TYR A 733 -34.08 19.94 10.45
N GLY A 734 -34.09 18.61 10.58
CA GLY A 734 -34.78 17.86 11.62
C GLY A 734 -36.11 17.28 11.13
N SER A 735 -36.47 16.09 11.63
CA SER A 735 -37.66 15.31 11.28
C SER A 735 -38.96 16.11 11.39
N GLY A 736 -39.07 16.98 12.41
CA GLY A 736 -40.20 17.85 12.68
C GLY A 736 -40.18 19.21 11.95
N LYS A 737 -39.22 19.46 11.05
CA LYS A 737 -39.08 20.74 10.33
C LYS A 737 -38.92 20.59 8.82
N ILE A 738 -38.43 19.45 8.33
CA ILE A 738 -38.12 19.24 6.90
C ILE A 738 -39.28 19.62 5.95
N ASP A 739 -40.53 19.35 6.33
CA ASP A 739 -41.73 19.65 5.55
C ASP A 739 -41.95 21.16 5.32
N GLU A 740 -41.44 22.02 6.21
CA GLU A 740 -41.55 23.48 6.08
C GLU A 740 -40.49 24.07 5.15
N PHE A 741 -39.27 23.53 5.14
CA PHE A 741 -38.09 24.16 4.51
C PHE A 741 -37.72 23.52 3.18
N LEU A 742 -37.69 22.19 3.09
CA LEU A 742 -37.18 21.50 1.90
C LEU A 742 -37.97 21.83 0.61
N PRO A 743 -39.32 21.93 0.62
CA PRO A 743 -40.07 22.28 -0.59
C PRO A 743 -39.71 23.68 -1.14
N LYS A 744 -39.51 24.66 -0.24
CA LYS A 744 -39.17 26.05 -0.60
C LYS A 744 -37.75 26.13 -1.17
N HIS A 745 -36.78 25.53 -0.48
CA HIS A 745 -35.39 25.45 -0.93
C HIS A 745 -35.24 24.71 -2.27
N ILE A 746 -36.01 23.63 -2.52
CA ILE A 746 -36.05 22.99 -3.84
C ILE A 746 -36.54 23.96 -4.92
N ALA A 747 -37.62 24.71 -4.66
CA ALA A 747 -38.16 25.68 -5.61
C ALA A 747 -37.19 26.84 -5.90
N ALA A 748 -36.57 27.39 -4.85
CA ALA A 748 -35.60 28.48 -4.96
C ALA A 748 -34.37 28.08 -5.79
N VAL A 749 -33.78 26.91 -5.51
CA VAL A 749 -32.63 26.41 -6.28
C VAL A 749 -33.03 26.07 -7.71
N LYS A 750 -34.21 25.48 -7.94
CA LYS A 750 -34.73 25.25 -9.30
C LYS A 750 -34.84 26.55 -10.11
N ALA A 751 -35.24 27.66 -9.49
CA ALA A 751 -35.37 28.95 -10.16
C ALA A 751 -34.04 29.50 -10.71
N THR A 752 -32.89 29.14 -10.12
CA THR A 752 -31.56 29.50 -10.65
C THR A 752 -31.21 28.79 -11.96
N GLY A 753 -31.85 27.64 -12.23
CA GLY A 753 -31.48 26.72 -13.30
C GLY A 753 -30.02 26.25 -13.22
N ILE A 754 -29.46 26.11 -12.01
CA ILE A 754 -28.11 25.60 -11.76
C ILE A 754 -28.22 24.12 -11.31
N PRO A 755 -27.45 23.19 -11.91
CA PRO A 755 -27.47 21.79 -11.49
C PRO A 755 -26.80 21.63 -10.12
N VAL A 756 -27.47 20.88 -9.25
CA VAL A 756 -27.01 20.53 -7.90
C VAL A 756 -27.34 19.08 -7.59
N VAL A 757 -26.66 18.53 -6.60
CA VAL A 757 -26.86 17.17 -6.07
C VAL A 757 -27.53 17.31 -4.70
N TRP A 758 -28.72 16.73 -4.49
CA TRP A 758 -29.41 16.83 -3.20
C TRP A 758 -29.10 15.65 -2.29
N GLN A 759 -28.78 15.92 -1.02
CA GLN A 759 -28.38 14.90 -0.06
C GLN A 759 -28.97 15.18 1.33
N CYS A 760 -29.53 14.17 1.98
CA CYS A 760 -30.16 14.34 3.30
C CYS A 760 -29.18 13.99 4.44
N ASP A 761 -28.87 14.96 5.30
CA ASP A 761 -28.17 14.79 6.57
C ASP A 761 -29.19 14.68 7.71
N GLY A 762 -29.75 13.48 7.84
CA GLY A 762 -30.74 13.16 8.87
C GLY A 762 -30.18 13.11 10.30
N VAL A 763 -28.88 13.30 10.53
CA VAL A 763 -28.30 13.21 11.89
C VAL A 763 -28.13 14.57 12.55
N HIS A 764 -27.62 15.59 11.85
CA HIS A 764 -27.40 16.89 12.47
C HIS A 764 -28.71 17.66 12.73
N GLY A 765 -29.83 17.27 12.12
CA GLY A 765 -31.16 17.83 12.41
C GLY A 765 -31.74 17.39 13.76
N ASN A 766 -31.38 16.18 14.22
CA ASN A 766 -32.14 15.43 15.23
C ASN A 766 -31.35 15.13 16.52
N THR A 767 -30.30 15.92 16.81
CA THR A 767 -29.56 15.81 18.08
C THR A 767 -30.36 16.40 19.23
N ILE A 768 -30.63 15.58 20.25
CA ILE A 768 -31.25 15.94 21.52
C ILE A 768 -30.29 15.69 22.70
N THR A 769 -30.69 16.06 23.92
CA THR A 769 -29.96 15.76 25.16
C THR A 769 -30.78 14.79 26.00
N ALA A 770 -30.20 13.64 26.34
CA ALA A 770 -30.82 12.57 27.12
C ALA A 770 -30.82 12.85 28.64
N ASN A 771 -31.56 12.03 29.40
CA ASN A 771 -31.58 12.07 30.86
C ASN A 771 -30.22 11.69 31.45
N GLY A 772 -29.46 12.72 31.84
CA GLY A 772 -28.06 12.60 32.27
C GLY A 772 -27.08 13.45 31.46
N GLY A 773 -27.54 14.28 30.51
CA GLY A 773 -26.74 15.32 29.87
C GLY A 773 -25.92 14.89 28.64
N LEU A 774 -25.85 13.59 28.34
CA LEU A 774 -25.28 13.10 27.09
C LEU A 774 -26.15 13.53 25.90
N LYS A 775 -25.51 13.88 24.77
CA LYS A 775 -26.21 14.05 23.50
C LYS A 775 -26.62 12.69 22.96
N THR A 776 -27.84 12.58 22.44
CA THR A 776 -28.25 11.41 21.65
C THR A 776 -29.03 11.85 20.40
N ARG A 777 -29.35 10.91 19.52
CA ARG A 777 -30.26 11.05 18.38
C ARG A 777 -31.17 9.83 18.41
N ALA A 778 -32.49 10.03 18.31
CA ALA A 778 -33.41 8.91 18.13
C ALA A 778 -33.29 8.40 16.69
N PHE A 779 -33.06 7.09 16.53
CA PHE A 779 -32.94 6.47 15.21
C PHE A 779 -34.16 6.74 14.31
N ASP A 780 -35.36 6.70 14.90
CA ASP A 780 -36.61 6.89 14.18
C ASP A 780 -36.74 8.33 13.62
N ASP A 781 -36.25 9.36 14.34
CA ASP A 781 -36.18 10.74 13.82
C ASP A 781 -35.15 10.88 12.69
N VAL A 782 -33.98 10.26 12.85
CA VAL A 782 -32.92 10.23 11.81
C VAL A 782 -33.47 9.64 10.52
N MET A 783 -34.24 8.54 10.62
CA MET A 783 -34.84 7.91 9.46
C MET A 783 -36.07 8.67 8.93
N ALA A 784 -36.91 9.23 9.80
CA ALA A 784 -38.05 10.04 9.40
C ALA A 784 -37.64 11.27 8.58
N GLU A 785 -36.51 11.92 8.90
CA GLU A 785 -36.00 12.99 8.04
C GLU A 785 -35.55 12.45 6.67
N CYS A 786 -34.85 11.32 6.62
CA CYS A 786 -34.38 10.72 5.36
C CYS A 786 -35.53 10.25 4.44
N THR A 787 -36.58 9.65 5.00
CA THR A 787 -37.74 9.18 4.21
C THR A 787 -38.65 10.34 3.78
N LYS A 788 -38.88 11.33 4.66
CA LYS A 788 -39.55 12.58 4.27
C LYS A 788 -38.80 13.32 3.17
N ALA A 789 -37.47 13.39 3.23
CA ALA A 789 -36.67 14.01 2.17
C ALA A 789 -36.95 13.36 0.81
N LEU A 790 -36.97 12.03 0.74
CA LEU A 790 -37.27 11.29 -0.50
C LEU A 790 -38.70 11.55 -0.99
N ALA A 791 -39.69 11.55 -0.09
CA ALA A 791 -41.09 11.82 -0.41
C ALA A 791 -41.29 13.26 -0.94
N ILE A 792 -40.69 14.25 -0.28
CA ILE A 792 -40.73 15.66 -0.68
C ILE A 792 -40.01 15.86 -2.03
N HIS A 793 -38.85 15.25 -2.24
CA HIS A 793 -38.16 15.32 -3.53
C HIS A 793 -39.00 14.74 -4.67
N ARG A 794 -39.61 13.57 -4.47
CA ARG A 794 -40.56 12.95 -5.41
C ARG A 794 -41.74 13.89 -5.71
N ALA A 795 -42.41 14.41 -4.69
CA ALA A 795 -43.55 15.31 -4.83
C ALA A 795 -43.19 16.65 -5.54
N ALA A 796 -42.00 17.18 -5.27
CA ALA A 796 -41.49 18.40 -5.91
C ALA A 796 -40.90 18.16 -7.32
N GLY A 797 -40.98 16.94 -7.87
CA GLY A 797 -40.42 16.58 -9.17
C GLY A 797 -38.90 16.77 -9.23
N SER A 798 -38.19 16.21 -8.26
CA SER A 798 -36.74 16.34 -8.08
C SER A 798 -36.13 15.04 -7.51
N VAL A 799 -34.81 14.92 -7.54
CA VAL A 799 -34.11 13.70 -7.12
C VAL A 799 -33.41 13.95 -5.77
N LEU A 800 -33.73 13.13 -4.77
CA LEU A 800 -32.83 12.91 -3.64
C LEU A 800 -31.71 11.98 -4.11
N ALA A 801 -30.51 12.51 -4.25
CA ALA A 801 -29.36 11.78 -4.78
C ALA A 801 -28.60 10.96 -3.73
N GLY A 802 -28.86 11.18 -2.43
CA GLY A 802 -28.18 10.44 -1.37
C GLY A 802 -28.54 10.78 0.08
N ILE A 803 -27.84 10.11 0.99
CA ILE A 803 -27.85 10.35 2.44
C ILE A 803 -26.45 10.70 2.96
N HIS A 804 -26.39 11.41 4.09
CA HIS A 804 -25.19 11.76 4.84
C HIS A 804 -25.40 11.44 6.32
N LEU A 805 -24.84 10.33 6.81
CA LEU A 805 -25.03 9.89 8.21
C LEU A 805 -23.70 9.83 8.96
N GLU A 806 -23.68 10.23 10.24
CA GLU A 806 -22.54 9.97 11.13
C GLU A 806 -22.70 8.55 11.70
N VAL A 807 -21.82 7.63 11.28
CA VAL A 807 -21.94 6.18 11.54
C VAL A 807 -20.58 5.58 11.89
N THR A 808 -20.56 4.61 12.81
CA THR A 808 -19.35 3.86 13.15
C THR A 808 -19.46 2.37 12.80
N GLY A 809 -18.35 1.77 12.39
CA GLY A 809 -18.21 0.31 12.20
C GLY A 809 -18.26 -0.49 13.50
N GLN A 810 -18.19 0.17 14.66
CA GLN A 810 -18.29 -0.49 15.97
C GLN A 810 -19.72 -0.97 16.25
N GLN A 811 -19.87 -2.24 16.65
CA GLN A 811 -21.18 -2.86 16.90
C GLN A 811 -21.75 -2.56 18.29
N THR A 812 -20.88 -2.23 19.25
CA THR A 812 -21.19 -2.11 20.68
C THR A 812 -21.35 -0.66 21.15
N VAL A 813 -21.20 0.32 20.27
CA VAL A 813 -21.37 1.75 20.59
C VAL A 813 -22.83 2.07 20.90
N THR A 814 -23.06 2.78 22.00
CA THR A 814 -24.38 3.20 22.49
C THR A 814 -24.48 4.73 22.49
N GLU A 815 -24.51 5.31 21.29
CA GLU A 815 -24.54 6.78 21.10
C GLU A 815 -25.92 7.30 20.66
N CYS A 816 -26.62 6.56 19.79
CA CYS A 816 -27.99 6.87 19.34
C CYS A 816 -28.99 5.87 19.91
N THR A 817 -30.16 6.35 20.35
CA THR A 817 -31.24 5.51 20.90
C THR A 817 -32.11 4.90 19.80
N GLY A 818 -32.76 3.77 20.13
CA GLY A 818 -33.73 3.10 19.25
C GLY A 818 -33.13 2.29 18.10
N GLY A 819 -33.95 2.08 17.06
CA GLY A 819 -33.73 1.08 16.01
C GLY A 819 -33.93 -0.36 16.53
N CYS A 820 -33.78 -1.35 15.65
CA CYS A 820 -33.80 -2.78 15.98
C CYS A 820 -32.67 -3.20 16.94
N ALA A 821 -31.67 -2.34 17.16
CA ALA A 821 -30.68 -2.51 18.22
C ALA A 821 -31.23 -2.24 19.64
N LEU A 822 -32.40 -1.59 19.77
CA LEU A 822 -33.13 -1.32 21.02
C LEU A 822 -32.32 -0.57 22.11
N VAL A 823 -31.41 0.32 21.70
CA VAL A 823 -30.57 1.12 22.62
C VAL A 823 -31.45 2.11 23.40
N SER A 824 -31.46 2.01 24.73
CA SER A 824 -32.16 2.93 25.64
C SER A 824 -31.32 4.15 26.03
N GLU A 825 -31.90 5.12 26.74
CA GLU A 825 -31.12 6.24 27.32
C GLU A 825 -30.18 5.80 28.45
N ASP A 826 -30.48 4.72 29.17
CA ASP A 826 -29.59 4.18 30.21
C ASP A 826 -28.38 3.47 29.59
N ASP A 827 -28.58 2.77 28.47
CA ASP A 827 -27.49 2.14 27.70
C ASP A 827 -26.46 3.15 27.18
N LEU A 828 -26.81 4.43 27.05
CA LEU A 828 -25.89 5.46 26.57
C LEU A 828 -24.62 5.57 27.44
N LYS A 829 -24.69 5.20 28.72
CA LYS A 829 -23.53 5.23 29.64
C LYS A 829 -22.63 3.99 29.52
N THR A 830 -23.04 2.97 28.77
CA THR A 830 -22.34 1.68 28.66
C THR A 830 -21.14 1.73 27.71
N ASN A 831 -21.27 2.35 26.53
CA ASN A 831 -20.16 2.52 25.57
C ASN A 831 -20.36 3.76 24.66
N TYR A 832 -20.30 4.94 25.26
CA TYR A 832 -20.25 6.23 24.55
C TYR A 832 -18.80 6.56 24.19
N GLU A 833 -18.42 6.43 22.92
CA GLU A 833 -17.02 6.63 22.51
C GLU A 833 -16.77 8.01 21.89
N THR A 834 -17.75 8.63 21.24
CA THR A 834 -17.60 9.91 20.54
C THR A 834 -17.26 11.07 21.48
N TRP A 835 -16.36 11.93 21.02
CA TRP A 835 -15.98 13.18 21.69
C TRP A 835 -16.75 14.41 21.17
N CYS A 836 -17.75 14.23 20.29
CA CYS A 836 -18.39 15.36 19.61
C CYS A 836 -19.93 15.24 19.51
N ASP A 837 -20.45 14.47 18.56
CA ASP A 837 -21.88 14.19 18.38
C ASP A 837 -22.10 12.66 18.18
N PRO A 838 -23.26 12.12 18.60
CA PRO A 838 -23.57 10.68 18.64
C PRO A 838 -23.69 10.03 17.27
N ARG A 839 -22.95 8.96 17.01
CA ARG A 839 -22.96 8.19 15.75
C ARG A 839 -23.99 7.05 15.81
N LEU A 840 -24.53 6.65 14.65
CA LEU A 840 -25.22 5.36 14.55
C LEU A 840 -24.18 4.24 14.68
N ASN A 841 -24.46 3.21 15.49
CA ASN A 841 -23.62 2.01 15.52
C ASN A 841 -23.82 1.15 14.26
N ALA A 842 -22.98 0.13 14.07
CA ALA A 842 -22.99 -0.66 12.83
C ALA A 842 -24.35 -1.31 12.51
N LYS A 843 -25.14 -1.70 13.52
CA LYS A 843 -26.49 -2.27 13.32
C LYS A 843 -27.47 -1.21 12.84
N GLN A 844 -27.52 -0.07 13.53
CA GLN A 844 -28.34 1.09 13.13
C GLN A 844 -27.96 1.61 11.73
N ALA A 845 -26.67 1.60 11.38
CA ALA A 845 -26.18 1.98 10.06
C ALA A 845 -26.67 1.04 8.94
N LEU A 846 -26.62 -0.28 9.16
CA LEU A 846 -27.22 -1.27 8.24
C LEU A 846 -28.74 -1.14 8.17
N GLU A 847 -29.41 -0.85 9.29
CA GLU A 847 -30.86 -0.64 9.37
C GLU A 847 -31.32 0.61 8.60
N ALA A 848 -30.53 1.69 8.65
CA ALA A 848 -30.75 2.90 7.86
C ALA A 848 -30.65 2.59 6.35
N ALA A 849 -29.63 1.85 5.93
CA ALA A 849 -29.46 1.44 4.53
C ALA A 849 -30.57 0.50 4.06
N LEU A 850 -30.97 -0.49 4.88
CA LEU A 850 -32.11 -1.37 4.61
C LEU A 850 -33.41 -0.57 4.47
N THR A 851 -33.61 0.44 5.31
CA THR A 851 -34.78 1.31 5.26
C THR A 851 -34.81 2.16 4.00
N MET A 852 -33.71 2.84 3.65
CA MET A 852 -33.62 3.55 2.37
C MET A 852 -33.77 2.60 1.18
N ALA A 853 -33.26 1.37 1.24
CA ALA A 853 -33.44 0.36 0.20
C ALA A 853 -34.92 -0.02 -0.02
N ARG A 854 -35.72 -0.16 1.05
CA ARG A 854 -37.17 -0.39 0.93
C ARG A 854 -37.90 0.81 0.30
N GLU A 855 -37.51 2.03 0.66
CA GLU A 855 -38.13 3.28 0.18
C GLU A 855 -37.72 3.68 -1.25
N LEU A 856 -36.50 3.34 -1.67
CA LEU A 856 -35.94 3.63 -2.99
C LEU A 856 -36.20 2.55 -4.04
N GLY A 857 -36.42 1.31 -3.61
CA GLY A 857 -36.77 0.21 -4.49
C GLY A 857 -38.11 0.43 -5.21
N PRO A 858 -38.47 -0.42 -6.19
CA PRO A 858 -39.77 -0.35 -6.84
C PRO A 858 -40.88 -0.51 -5.79
N ALA A 859 -41.66 0.55 -5.59
CA ALA A 859 -42.84 0.54 -4.72
C ALA A 859 -43.71 -0.66 -5.13
N SER A 860 -44.00 -1.53 -4.17
CA SER A 860 -44.29 -2.94 -4.41
C SER A 860 -45.30 -3.17 -5.54
N ALA A 861 -44.77 -3.55 -6.72
CA ALA A 861 -45.56 -4.20 -7.75
C ALA A 861 -46.26 -5.40 -7.10
N GLY A 862 -47.56 -5.54 -7.35
CA GLY A 862 -48.42 -6.39 -6.53
C GLY A 862 -47.86 -7.80 -6.37
N ILE A 863 -47.96 -8.34 -5.15
CA ILE A 863 -47.90 -9.79 -4.94
C ILE A 863 -49.20 -10.35 -5.52
N GLU A 864 -49.21 -10.57 -6.83
CA GLU A 864 -50.21 -11.44 -7.46
C GLU A 864 -49.92 -12.88 -7.03
N ASN A 865 -51.00 -13.63 -6.75
CA ASN A 865 -51.00 -14.85 -5.93
C ASN A 865 -50.36 -16.07 -6.61
#